data_AF-A0A0P1F3P8-F1
#
_entry.id   AF-A0A0P1F3P8-F1
#
_cell.length_a   1.000
_cell.length_b   1.000
_cell.length_c   1.000
_cell.angle_alpha   90.00
_cell.angle_beta   90.00
_cell.angle_gamma   90.00
#
_symmetry.space_group_name_H-M   'P 1'
#
loop_
_entity.id
_entity.type
_entity.pdbx_description
1 polymer ?
#
loop_
_entity_poly.entity_id
_entity_poly.type
_entity_poly.pdbx_seq_one_letter_code
_entity_poly.pdbx_strand_id
1 'polypeptide(L)'
;MNLTVNDTTPSNDPPDAVDDGLATDEDVALVINVAGDLLANDSDPEGDPISLTGVTQPANGVLTDNGNGTYTYTPNAGFSGADSFTYTISDGNSTDTATVNLTVNDTTPPQSAIISDDFATGTLGSDWEFSGIAGNAYLGATATDGYLQITSPAGAAVSASDFLTTPRVLQDVTDGDFQISAGFLTQPTQTYQEHGLLVVEDGSNFIRFDIAFTSNSILRLIVGVIENGSTSFNLFEDIPYNSVTDFRITRSGDSWLFETSNDGVNWTTASTIEHQMVVSKVGVFAGSAPKNGVVPGYTAQVDYFENTADPIVNEDGTILPVANAPDAVDDGLFTGDDTALIIDVATDLLANDSDPEGDPISLTGVTQPANGVLTDNGNGTYTYTPNVGFNGVDSFTYTISDSGLTDTAEVSIAVGNPIDVWYGLTQSFGSPGEGQERINILGNVGVDVTSMTYSINGGPEQALSVGADGIRLQNEGDFNVDIFYADLDGSATDDIVTLTATLVGGTIVTRDVVIEYEDGAIWDPNYSIDWDAVTNAQDALQIVDGKWSWDGNGIRPVDLGYDRLLVLGDQGWDNYEVNLTIDMHDLQNERGFTFGMLWNGHTDSRYGDIQPLSGWEPGAAFFYTNERFKSHSYHEWSEVLGVTDKLRLQEDVTYNFTVRVEQTGIYDRLYSLKVWEEGTAEPVGWTLQVEEAFSLDEAPATGSLYLNAHYFDVTFGDLTITEITGRDIIQGDDSDEVQVAVDTSSSTPGLGEIDVFVGVGGADTFVFGDMGGAYYDDGVGANAGEDDYGFVYDFTSDTDHVQLAGSAADYVLSTDAPGLSPGTAIWKVGENGDADELIGILNSVYDLDLNSADFIYADTLLV
;
A
#
# COMPACT_ATOMS: atom_id res chain seq x y z
N MET A 1 -17.31 -40.15 115.76
CA MET A 1 -17.60 -39.27 114.61
C MET A 1 -16.55 -39.62 113.57
N ASN A 2 -16.98 -40.29 112.50
CA ASN A 2 -16.14 -40.62 111.36
C ASN A 2 -16.09 -39.39 110.44
N LEU A 3 -14.91 -39.10 109.91
CA LEU A 3 -14.73 -38.26 108.74
C LEU A 3 -13.98 -39.12 107.73
N THR A 4 -14.68 -39.51 106.66
CA THR A 4 -14.11 -40.18 105.50
C THR A 4 -13.76 -39.10 104.50
N VAL A 5 -12.49 -39.02 104.11
CA VAL A 5 -12.02 -38.21 102.98
C VAL A 5 -12.20 -39.06 101.74
N ASN A 6 -12.96 -38.56 100.75
CA ASN A 6 -12.99 -39.13 99.42
C ASN A 6 -11.74 -38.67 98.68
N ASP A 7 -10.96 -39.65 98.23
CA ASP A 7 -9.90 -39.50 97.26
C ASP A 7 -10.52 -39.25 95.88
N THR A 8 -10.22 -38.11 95.27
CA THR A 8 -10.63 -37.76 93.91
C THR A 8 -9.39 -37.35 93.13
N THR A 9 -8.63 -38.33 92.64
CA THR A 9 -7.78 -38.11 91.48
C THR A 9 -8.69 -37.76 90.29
N PRO A 10 -8.42 -36.71 89.51
CA PRO A 10 -9.18 -36.47 88.28
C PRO A 10 -9.09 -37.70 87.39
N SER A 11 -10.22 -38.10 86.80
CA SER A 11 -10.24 -39.10 85.74
C SER A 11 -9.64 -38.44 84.49
N ASN A 12 -8.76 -39.13 83.78
CA ASN A 12 -8.30 -38.72 82.45
C ASN A 12 -9.50 -38.78 81.50
N ASP A 13 -9.77 -37.69 80.79
CA ASP A 13 -10.66 -37.67 79.64
C ASP A 13 -9.82 -37.90 78.36
N PRO A 14 -10.37 -38.48 77.27
CA PRO A 14 -9.62 -38.65 76.04
C PRO A 14 -9.28 -37.31 75.37
N PRO A 15 -8.20 -37.24 74.55
CA PRO A 15 -7.97 -36.09 73.69
C PRO A 15 -9.11 -35.94 72.66
N ASP A 16 -9.29 -34.74 72.14
CA ASP A 16 -10.28 -34.37 71.12
C ASP A 16 -9.56 -34.15 69.78
N ALA A 17 -9.74 -35.10 68.84
CA ALA A 17 -9.19 -35.04 67.50
C ALA A 17 -10.22 -34.43 66.53
N VAL A 18 -9.83 -33.41 65.76
CA VAL A 18 -10.73 -32.67 64.88
C VAL A 18 -10.36 -32.90 63.41
N ASP A 19 -11.38 -33.14 62.56
CA ASP A 19 -11.18 -33.37 61.13
C ASP A 19 -10.50 -32.19 60.41
N ASP A 20 -9.64 -32.51 59.44
CA ASP A 20 -8.85 -31.55 58.66
C ASP A 20 -9.22 -31.54 57.17
N GLY A 21 -8.83 -30.46 56.49
CA GLY A 21 -9.02 -30.30 55.05
C GLY A 21 -7.76 -29.76 54.38
N LEU A 22 -7.27 -30.46 53.35
CA LEU A 22 -6.07 -30.11 52.60
C LEU A 22 -6.31 -30.27 51.08
N ALA A 23 -5.54 -29.57 50.26
CA ALA A 23 -5.65 -29.65 48.80
C ALA A 23 -4.28 -29.61 48.11
N THR A 24 -4.22 -30.22 46.92
CA THR A 24 -3.07 -30.19 46.00
C THR A 24 -3.57 -30.30 44.58
N ASP A 25 -2.73 -29.98 43.60
CA ASP A 25 -3.03 -30.23 42.20
C ASP A 25 -2.68 -31.69 41.82
N GLU A 26 -3.29 -32.24 40.77
CA GLU A 26 -2.96 -33.57 40.26
C GLU A 26 -1.46 -33.71 39.96
N ASP A 27 -0.92 -34.91 40.17
CA ASP A 27 0.51 -35.23 40.02
C ASP A 27 1.48 -34.39 40.89
N VAL A 28 0.98 -33.52 41.77
CA VAL A 28 1.77 -32.72 42.71
C VAL A 28 1.72 -33.35 44.10
N ALA A 29 2.90 -33.62 44.66
CA ALA A 29 3.01 -34.14 46.03
C ALA A 29 2.78 -33.03 47.06
N LEU A 30 1.98 -33.33 48.09
CA LEU A 30 1.67 -32.45 49.20
C LEU A 30 2.46 -32.85 50.45
N VAL A 31 3.19 -31.90 51.04
CA VAL A 31 3.88 -32.11 52.33
C VAL A 31 3.01 -31.62 53.48
N ILE A 32 2.68 -32.51 54.41
CA ILE A 32 1.80 -32.30 55.56
C ILE A 32 2.64 -32.24 56.84
N ASN A 33 2.62 -31.12 57.54
CA ASN A 33 3.27 -30.94 58.84
C ASN A 33 2.35 -31.42 59.97
N VAL A 34 2.80 -32.39 60.78
CA VAL A 34 1.96 -32.95 61.85
C VAL A 34 1.54 -31.89 62.86
N ALA A 35 2.43 -31.00 63.29
CA ALA A 35 2.11 -30.00 64.31
C ALA A 35 1.30 -28.81 63.76
N GLY A 36 1.49 -28.47 62.49
CA GLY A 36 0.90 -27.30 61.85
C GLY A 36 -0.40 -27.57 61.09
N ASP A 37 -0.55 -28.79 60.56
CA ASP A 37 -1.66 -29.13 59.65
C ASP A 37 -2.61 -30.18 60.25
N LEU A 38 -2.13 -31.09 61.11
CA LEU A 38 -2.98 -32.11 61.75
C LEU A 38 -3.33 -31.73 63.19
N LEU A 39 -2.33 -31.55 64.05
CA LEU A 39 -2.57 -31.31 65.50
C LEU A 39 -2.93 -29.86 65.84
N ALA A 40 -3.16 -29.01 64.85
CA ALA A 40 -3.30 -27.56 65.07
C ALA A 40 -4.64 -27.16 65.70
N ASN A 41 -5.68 -27.96 65.44
CA ASN A 41 -7.06 -27.84 65.95
C ASN A 41 -7.37 -28.87 67.06
N ASP A 42 -6.49 -29.85 67.28
CA ASP A 42 -6.63 -30.86 68.33
C ASP A 42 -6.33 -30.33 69.73
N SER A 43 -6.97 -30.92 70.74
CA SER A 43 -6.75 -30.53 72.13
C SER A 43 -6.94 -31.67 73.12
N ASP A 44 -6.48 -31.47 74.35
CA ASP A 44 -6.74 -32.37 75.47
C ASP A 44 -7.46 -31.59 76.60
N PRO A 45 -8.54 -32.12 77.19
CA PRO A 45 -9.30 -31.41 78.22
C PRO A 45 -8.50 -31.05 79.48
N GLU A 46 -7.52 -31.88 79.85
CA GLU A 46 -6.61 -31.65 80.98
C GLU A 46 -5.38 -30.83 80.58
N GLY A 47 -5.16 -30.64 79.28
CA GLY A 47 -4.00 -29.97 78.69
C GLY A 47 -2.77 -30.86 78.65
N ASP A 48 -2.95 -32.19 78.70
CA ASP A 48 -1.85 -33.13 78.56
C ASP A 48 -1.27 -33.09 77.12
N PRO A 49 0.03 -33.38 76.92
CA PRO A 49 0.64 -33.32 75.59
C PRO A 49 0.07 -34.40 74.66
N ILE A 50 -0.51 -33.97 73.54
CA ILE A 50 -1.00 -34.86 72.49
C ILE A 50 0.09 -35.22 71.50
N SER A 51 0.07 -36.46 71.00
CA SER A 51 1.01 -36.96 70.01
C SER A 51 0.33 -37.89 69.00
N LEU A 52 0.78 -37.83 67.75
CA LEU A 52 0.32 -38.70 66.69
C LEU A 52 0.83 -40.14 66.90
N THR A 53 -0.08 -41.12 66.90
CA THR A 53 0.25 -42.53 67.16
C THR A 53 -0.07 -43.47 66.00
N GLY A 54 -0.89 -43.03 65.03
CA GLY A 54 -1.20 -43.82 63.84
C GLY A 54 -1.77 -42.97 62.70
N VAL A 55 -1.51 -43.42 61.47
CA VAL A 55 -2.10 -42.89 60.23
C VAL A 55 -2.49 -44.05 59.31
N THR A 56 -3.59 -43.91 58.58
CA THR A 56 -3.97 -44.87 57.53
C THR A 56 -3.44 -44.42 56.16
N GLN A 57 -3.46 -45.33 55.18
CA GLN A 57 -3.20 -44.96 53.80
C GLN A 57 -4.49 -44.43 53.14
N PRO A 58 -4.39 -43.42 52.28
CA PRO A 58 -5.48 -42.99 51.43
C PRO A 58 -5.74 -43.99 50.29
N ALA A 59 -6.88 -43.86 49.61
CA ALA A 59 -7.31 -44.82 48.60
C ALA A 59 -6.73 -44.53 47.21
N ASN A 60 -6.52 -43.25 46.88
CA ASN A 60 -6.11 -42.77 45.57
C ASN A 60 -4.75 -42.04 45.58
N GLY A 61 -3.92 -42.36 46.57
CA GLY A 61 -2.54 -41.89 46.65
C GLY A 61 -1.75 -42.68 47.68
N VAL A 62 -0.53 -42.22 47.96
CA VAL A 62 0.38 -42.82 48.94
C VAL A 62 0.78 -41.78 49.96
N LEU A 63 0.63 -42.10 51.25
CA LEU A 63 1.10 -41.27 52.36
C LEU A 63 2.40 -41.84 52.94
N THR A 64 3.48 -41.07 52.90
CA THR A 64 4.82 -41.49 53.35
C THR A 64 5.28 -40.67 54.56
N ASP A 65 5.69 -41.33 55.65
CA ASP A 65 6.32 -40.66 56.80
C ASP A 65 7.77 -40.27 56.45
N ASN A 66 8.10 -38.99 56.60
CA ASN A 66 9.44 -38.48 56.31
C ASN A 66 10.39 -38.58 57.52
N GLY A 67 9.91 -38.99 58.70
CA GLY A 67 10.72 -39.22 59.90
C GLY A 67 11.18 -37.94 60.62
N ASN A 68 10.70 -36.78 60.21
CA ASN A 68 11.04 -35.46 60.76
C ASN A 68 9.81 -34.69 61.29
N GLY A 69 8.67 -35.36 61.46
CA GLY A 69 7.40 -34.74 61.86
C GLY A 69 6.55 -34.23 60.70
N THR A 70 6.86 -34.63 59.46
CA THR A 70 6.00 -34.41 58.29
C THR A 70 5.67 -35.70 57.57
N TYR A 71 4.53 -35.72 56.87
CA TYR A 71 4.14 -36.75 55.91
C TYR A 71 4.12 -36.16 54.50
N THR A 72 4.36 -36.99 53.49
CA THR A 72 4.18 -36.62 52.07
C THR A 72 3.03 -37.44 51.51
N TYR A 73 1.96 -36.77 51.09
CA TYR A 73 0.91 -37.36 50.27
C TYR A 73 1.27 -37.20 48.79
N THR A 74 1.22 -38.29 48.03
CA THR A 74 1.42 -38.28 46.58
C THR A 74 0.19 -38.91 45.94
N PRO A 75 -0.64 -38.15 45.19
CA PRO A 75 -1.72 -38.70 44.40
C PRO A 75 -1.23 -39.80 43.45
N ASN A 76 -2.08 -40.76 43.12
CA ASN A 76 -1.81 -41.65 41.99
C ASN A 76 -1.72 -40.82 40.69
N ALA A 77 -0.89 -41.26 39.75
CA ALA A 77 -0.71 -40.53 38.50
C ALA A 77 -2.04 -40.30 37.76
N GLY A 78 -2.33 -39.04 37.40
CA GLY A 78 -3.56 -38.62 36.72
C GLY A 78 -4.85 -38.75 37.53
N PHE A 79 -4.76 -38.87 38.86
CA PHE A 79 -5.94 -38.86 39.72
C PHE A 79 -6.33 -37.42 40.08
N SER A 80 -7.57 -37.04 39.78
CA SER A 80 -8.25 -35.85 40.30
C SER A 80 -9.51 -36.24 41.08
N GLY A 81 -9.88 -35.45 42.08
CA GLY A 81 -11.04 -35.69 42.94
C GLY A 81 -10.72 -35.84 44.43
N ALA A 82 -11.69 -36.36 45.19
CA ALA A 82 -11.59 -36.47 46.65
C ALA A 82 -10.85 -37.74 47.10
N ASP A 83 -9.96 -37.59 48.08
CA ASP A 83 -9.29 -38.68 48.77
C ASP A 83 -9.32 -38.42 50.28
N SER A 84 -8.97 -39.41 51.11
CA SER A 84 -8.95 -39.20 52.56
C SER A 84 -8.10 -40.23 53.28
N PHE A 85 -7.58 -39.86 54.45
CA PHE A 85 -6.99 -40.78 55.41
C PHE A 85 -7.39 -40.39 56.83
N THR A 86 -7.18 -41.28 57.80
CA THR A 86 -7.46 -41.02 59.22
C THR A 86 -6.16 -41.02 60.01
N TYR A 87 -6.14 -40.26 61.10
CA TYR A 87 -5.04 -40.25 62.06
C TYR A 87 -5.52 -40.35 63.50
N THR A 88 -4.69 -40.92 64.37
CA THR A 88 -5.01 -41.16 65.78
C THR A 88 -4.03 -40.43 66.68
N ILE A 89 -4.53 -39.63 67.61
CA ILE A 89 -3.74 -38.91 68.63
C ILE A 89 -3.85 -39.58 70.00
N SER A 90 -2.85 -39.37 70.86
CA SER A 90 -2.83 -39.86 72.24
C SER A 90 -2.22 -38.86 73.21
N ASP A 91 -2.82 -38.76 74.40
CA ASP A 91 -2.33 -38.08 75.60
C ASP A 91 -1.39 -38.98 76.46
N GLY A 92 -1.18 -40.23 76.04
CA GLY A 92 -0.41 -41.26 76.76
C GLY A 92 -1.25 -42.26 77.58
N ASN A 93 -2.56 -42.03 77.74
CA ASN A 93 -3.51 -42.91 78.43
C ASN A 93 -4.70 -43.34 77.55
N SER A 94 -5.22 -42.40 76.76
CA SER A 94 -6.38 -42.50 75.89
C SER A 94 -6.03 -42.08 74.46
N THR A 95 -6.95 -42.32 73.51
CA THR A 95 -6.74 -41.99 72.10
C THR A 95 -8.04 -41.51 71.46
N ASP A 96 -7.92 -40.65 70.45
CA ASP A 96 -9.04 -40.28 69.57
C ASP A 96 -8.57 -40.19 68.10
N THR A 97 -9.51 -40.24 67.16
CA THR A 97 -9.22 -40.35 65.72
C THR A 97 -10.01 -39.34 64.91
N ALA A 98 -9.32 -38.65 63.99
CA ALA A 98 -9.89 -37.70 63.04
C ALA A 98 -9.61 -38.11 61.59
N THR A 99 -10.33 -37.49 60.65
CA THR A 99 -10.23 -37.68 59.20
C THR A 99 -9.63 -36.45 58.54
N VAL A 100 -8.66 -36.67 57.65
CA VAL A 100 -8.15 -35.65 56.72
C VAL A 100 -8.84 -35.83 55.38
N ASN A 101 -9.57 -34.81 54.95
CA ASN A 101 -10.18 -34.76 53.62
C ASN A 101 -9.22 -34.08 52.64
N LEU A 102 -8.83 -34.78 51.58
CA LEU A 102 -7.93 -34.31 50.54
C LEU A 102 -8.72 -33.98 49.27
N THR A 103 -8.48 -32.81 48.68
CA THR A 103 -8.98 -32.45 47.34
C THR A 103 -7.80 -32.38 46.37
N VAL A 104 -7.81 -33.23 45.33
CA VAL A 104 -6.85 -33.17 44.23
C VAL A 104 -7.50 -32.45 43.04
N ASN A 105 -7.01 -31.24 42.73
CA ASN A 105 -7.56 -30.44 41.65
C ASN A 105 -7.14 -31.01 40.29
N ASP A 106 -8.10 -31.10 39.37
CA ASP A 106 -7.83 -31.41 37.97
C ASP A 106 -7.09 -30.22 37.31
N THR A 107 -5.96 -30.48 36.66
CA THR A 107 -5.20 -29.46 35.91
C THR A 107 -5.22 -29.71 34.41
N THR A 108 -5.91 -30.75 33.94
CA THR A 108 -6.17 -30.93 32.51
C THR A 108 -7.09 -29.80 32.03
N PRO A 109 -6.72 -29.07 30.97
CA PRO A 109 -7.69 -28.21 30.30
C PRO A 109 -8.91 -29.05 29.94
N PRO A 110 -10.15 -28.52 30.02
CA PRO A 110 -11.30 -29.26 29.53
C PRO A 110 -11.00 -29.71 28.09
N GLN A 111 -11.06 -31.01 27.85
CA GLN A 111 -10.98 -31.54 26.51
C GLN A 111 -12.23 -31.08 25.77
N SER A 112 -12.14 -30.01 24.99
CA SER A 112 -13.22 -29.60 24.09
C SER A 112 -13.33 -30.65 23.00
N ALA A 113 -14.32 -31.54 23.14
CA ALA A 113 -14.74 -32.40 22.06
C ALA A 113 -15.37 -31.53 20.97
N ILE A 114 -15.18 -31.88 19.71
CA ILE A 114 -15.91 -31.25 18.61
C ILE A 114 -17.40 -31.57 18.80
N ILE A 115 -18.24 -30.55 18.93
CA ILE A 115 -19.67 -30.69 19.19
C ILE A 115 -20.42 -30.56 17.86
N SER A 116 -21.46 -31.37 17.68
CA SER A 116 -22.37 -31.21 16.54
C SER A 116 -23.45 -30.17 16.82
N ASP A 117 -23.86 -29.45 15.79
CA ASP A 117 -24.92 -28.44 15.84
C ASP A 117 -25.78 -28.52 14.58
N ASP A 118 -27.09 -28.56 14.78
CA ASP A 118 -28.09 -28.46 13.70
C ASP A 118 -28.56 -27.02 13.47
N PHE A 119 -28.02 -26.06 14.22
CA PHE A 119 -28.31 -24.63 14.12
C PHE A 119 -29.81 -24.26 14.23
N ALA A 120 -30.66 -25.19 14.66
CA ALA A 120 -32.11 -25.01 14.80
C ALA A 120 -32.51 -24.38 16.13
N THR A 121 -31.53 -23.95 16.94
CA THR A 121 -31.75 -23.30 18.22
C THR A 121 -31.81 -21.78 18.06
N GLY A 122 -32.39 -21.08 19.05
CA GLY A 122 -32.57 -19.64 18.94
C GLY A 122 -31.34 -18.78 19.24
N THR A 123 -30.21 -19.38 19.60
CA THR A 123 -28.95 -18.70 19.93
C THR A 123 -27.78 -19.62 19.64
N LEU A 124 -26.72 -19.10 19.00
CA LEU A 124 -25.51 -19.86 18.76
C LEU A 124 -24.87 -20.31 20.08
N GLY A 125 -24.52 -21.60 20.17
CA GLY A 125 -23.92 -22.19 21.38
C GLY A 125 -22.62 -21.51 21.78
N SER A 126 -22.29 -21.53 23.09
CA SER A 126 -21.08 -20.86 23.61
C SER A 126 -19.76 -21.48 23.15
N ASP A 127 -19.81 -22.68 22.58
CA ASP A 127 -18.65 -23.39 22.03
C ASP A 127 -18.23 -22.84 20.66
N TRP A 128 -19.07 -22.02 20.03
CA TRP A 128 -18.82 -21.39 18.75
C TRP A 128 -18.32 -19.96 18.91
N GLU A 129 -17.22 -19.64 18.24
CA GLU A 129 -16.62 -18.32 18.19
C GLU A 129 -16.67 -17.78 16.76
N PHE A 130 -17.34 -16.65 16.57
CA PHE A 130 -17.28 -15.90 15.32
C PHE A 130 -16.00 -15.02 15.28
N SER A 131 -15.34 -14.96 14.13
CA SER A 131 -14.18 -14.10 13.88
C SER A 131 -14.07 -13.70 12.40
N GLY A 132 -13.44 -12.56 12.12
CA GLY A 132 -13.24 -12.01 10.77
C GLY A 132 -13.43 -10.48 10.74
N ILE A 133 -12.98 -9.79 9.68
CA ILE A 133 -13.21 -8.34 9.53
C ILE A 133 -14.47 -8.10 8.69
N ALA A 134 -15.34 -7.18 9.15
CA ALA A 134 -16.52 -6.67 8.45
C ALA A 134 -17.65 -7.66 8.07
N GLY A 135 -17.57 -8.94 8.47
CA GLY A 135 -18.66 -9.91 8.33
C GLY A 135 -19.56 -10.01 9.56
N ASN A 136 -20.66 -10.76 9.44
CA ASN A 136 -21.51 -11.14 10.57
C ASN A 136 -21.86 -12.64 10.51
N ALA A 137 -22.32 -13.18 11.63
CA ALA A 137 -22.89 -14.51 11.71
C ALA A 137 -24.05 -14.56 12.68
N TYR A 138 -25.14 -15.21 12.28
CA TYR A 138 -26.35 -15.34 13.08
C TYR A 138 -27.11 -16.62 12.70
N LEU A 139 -28.06 -17.02 13.54
CA LEU A 139 -28.93 -18.15 13.26
C LEU A 139 -30.20 -17.65 12.57
N GLY A 140 -30.57 -18.32 11.47
CA GLY A 140 -31.81 -18.11 10.74
C GLY A 140 -32.60 -19.40 10.63
N ALA A 141 -33.83 -19.31 10.11
CA ALA A 141 -34.64 -20.49 9.86
C ALA A 141 -35.60 -20.27 8.68
N THR A 142 -35.80 -21.31 7.87
CA THR A 142 -36.91 -21.40 6.92
C THR A 142 -38.12 -22.08 7.58
N ALA A 143 -39.16 -22.37 6.78
CA ALA A 143 -40.25 -23.22 7.22
C ALA A 143 -39.84 -24.69 7.49
N THR A 144 -38.67 -25.10 6.99
CA THR A 144 -38.20 -26.49 6.99
C THR A 144 -36.85 -26.70 7.65
N ASP A 145 -35.99 -25.68 7.73
CA ASP A 145 -34.58 -25.83 8.09
C ASP A 145 -34.15 -24.71 9.07
N GLY A 146 -33.39 -25.05 10.10
CA GLY A 146 -32.60 -24.10 10.89
C GLY A 146 -31.19 -24.01 10.33
N TYR A 147 -30.56 -22.84 10.30
CA TYR A 147 -29.23 -22.71 9.71
C TYR A 147 -28.41 -21.60 10.35
N LEU A 148 -27.10 -21.72 10.25
CA LEU A 148 -26.14 -20.67 10.54
C LEU A 148 -25.84 -19.86 9.28
N GLN A 149 -26.09 -18.55 9.31
CA GLN A 149 -25.63 -17.63 8.28
C GLN A 149 -24.25 -17.08 8.62
N ILE A 150 -23.35 -17.07 7.63
CA ILE A 150 -22.05 -16.40 7.70
C ILE A 150 -21.93 -15.49 6.48
N THR A 151 -21.81 -14.19 6.72
CA THR A 151 -21.78 -13.18 5.65
C THR A 151 -20.40 -12.57 5.50
N SER A 152 -19.91 -12.60 4.26
CA SER A 152 -18.84 -11.77 3.74
C SER A 152 -19.43 -10.52 3.08
N PRO A 153 -19.06 -9.30 3.52
CA PRO A 153 -19.62 -8.07 2.98
C PRO A 153 -19.14 -7.81 1.55
N ALA A 154 -19.91 -7.01 0.80
CA ALA A 154 -19.45 -6.50 -0.49
C ALA A 154 -18.34 -5.45 -0.29
N GLY A 155 -17.47 -5.29 -1.30
CA GLY A 155 -16.40 -4.29 -1.29
C GLY A 155 -15.14 -4.64 -0.48
N ALA A 156 -15.21 -5.55 0.49
CA ALA A 156 -14.04 -5.99 1.27
C ALA A 156 -13.51 -7.35 0.77
N ALA A 157 -12.26 -7.38 0.30
CA ALA A 157 -11.61 -8.60 -0.16
C ALA A 157 -11.29 -9.53 1.03
N VAL A 158 -12.03 -10.64 1.16
CA VAL A 158 -11.84 -11.63 2.23
C VAL A 158 -11.66 -13.01 1.60
N SER A 159 -10.43 -13.51 1.57
CA SER A 159 -10.11 -14.84 1.03
C SER A 159 -9.82 -15.80 2.16
N ALA A 160 -10.35 -17.02 2.10
CA ALA A 160 -10.02 -18.08 3.05
C ALA A 160 -8.55 -18.53 3.04
N SER A 161 -7.71 -18.00 2.16
CA SER A 161 -6.25 -18.14 2.27
C SER A 161 -5.62 -17.14 3.24
N ASP A 162 -6.40 -16.15 3.69
CA ASP A 162 -6.10 -15.18 4.72
C ASP A 162 -7.00 -15.44 5.94
N PHE A 163 -6.38 -16.01 6.98
CA PHE A 163 -7.07 -16.39 8.20
C PHE A 163 -7.64 -15.19 8.95
N LEU A 164 -7.00 -14.03 8.91
CA LEU A 164 -7.41 -12.90 9.75
C LEU A 164 -8.67 -12.24 9.21
N THR A 165 -8.81 -12.15 7.89
CA THR A 165 -9.87 -11.37 7.26
C THR A 165 -11.15 -12.17 7.00
N THR A 166 -11.07 -13.48 6.80
CA THR A 166 -12.21 -14.33 6.43
C THR A 166 -13.24 -14.50 7.57
N PRO A 167 -14.53 -14.14 7.34
CA PRO A 167 -15.63 -14.47 8.23
C PRO A 167 -15.76 -15.99 8.45
N ARG A 168 -15.70 -16.40 9.72
CA ARG A 168 -15.69 -17.81 10.12
C ARG A 168 -16.30 -18.01 11.49
N VAL A 169 -16.82 -19.21 11.71
CA VAL A 169 -17.38 -19.66 12.99
C VAL A 169 -16.68 -20.96 13.36
N LEU A 170 -15.90 -20.94 14.44
CA LEU A 170 -14.98 -22.01 14.84
C LEU A 170 -15.25 -22.49 16.26
N GLN A 171 -14.93 -23.74 16.55
CA GLN A 171 -14.86 -24.32 17.89
C GLN A 171 -13.39 -24.54 18.28
N ASP A 172 -13.05 -24.29 19.55
CA ASP A 172 -11.79 -24.72 20.13
C ASP A 172 -11.81 -26.25 20.34
N VAL A 173 -10.72 -26.94 19.99
CA VAL A 173 -10.64 -28.40 20.05
C VAL A 173 -9.28 -28.87 20.56
N THR A 174 -9.21 -30.10 21.05
CA THR A 174 -7.94 -30.76 21.31
C THR A 174 -7.42 -31.50 20.08
N ASP A 175 -6.10 -31.48 19.88
CA ASP A 175 -5.46 -32.24 18.82
C ASP A 175 -5.77 -33.75 18.92
N GLY A 176 -6.31 -34.32 17.85
CA GLY A 176 -6.70 -35.72 17.77
C GLY A 176 -7.35 -36.08 16.43
N ASP A 177 -7.67 -37.37 16.28
CA ASP A 177 -8.38 -37.91 15.11
C ASP A 177 -9.88 -37.63 15.21
N PHE A 178 -10.48 -37.21 14.11
CA PHE A 178 -11.90 -36.90 14.04
C PHE A 178 -12.46 -37.09 12.63
N GLN A 179 -13.79 -37.13 12.55
CA GLN A 179 -14.52 -37.02 11.30
C GLN A 179 -15.62 -35.98 11.50
N ILE A 180 -15.56 -34.92 10.70
CA ILE A 180 -16.57 -33.84 10.73
C ILE A 180 -17.15 -33.61 9.34
N SER A 181 -18.39 -33.17 9.29
CA SER A 181 -19.11 -32.80 8.08
C SER A 181 -19.91 -31.54 8.27
N ALA A 182 -20.16 -30.83 7.17
CA ALA A 182 -21.06 -29.68 7.14
C ALA A 182 -21.88 -29.68 5.85
N GLY A 183 -23.18 -29.40 5.98
CA GLY A 183 -24.12 -29.18 4.89
C GLY A 183 -24.33 -27.69 4.63
N PHE A 184 -24.55 -27.31 3.38
CA PHE A 184 -24.79 -25.92 2.99
C PHE A 184 -26.05 -25.79 2.12
N LEU A 185 -26.96 -24.91 2.51
CA LEU A 185 -28.21 -24.61 1.79
C LEU A 185 -28.00 -23.65 0.61
N THR A 186 -26.93 -22.87 0.65
CA THR A 186 -26.52 -21.92 -0.41
C THR A 186 -25.25 -22.39 -1.10
N GLN A 187 -25.02 -21.89 -2.32
CA GLN A 187 -23.75 -22.06 -3.03
C GLN A 187 -23.23 -20.71 -3.56
N PRO A 188 -21.90 -20.57 -3.72
CA PRO A 188 -21.28 -19.44 -4.40
C PRO A 188 -21.84 -19.24 -5.82
N THR A 189 -22.32 -18.05 -6.18
CA THR A 189 -22.96 -17.75 -7.48
C THR A 189 -22.18 -16.77 -8.36
N GLN A 190 -21.22 -16.05 -7.78
CA GLN A 190 -20.41 -15.05 -8.47
C GLN A 190 -18.93 -15.35 -8.30
N THR A 191 -18.13 -14.95 -9.29
CA THR A 191 -16.68 -15.19 -9.30
C THR A 191 -16.06 -14.77 -7.97
N TYR A 192 -15.25 -15.67 -7.42
CA TYR A 192 -14.50 -15.50 -6.18
C TYR A 192 -15.25 -15.63 -4.85
N GLN A 193 -16.56 -15.90 -4.88
CA GLN A 193 -17.28 -16.33 -3.69
C GLN A 193 -16.85 -17.76 -3.32
N GLU A 194 -16.69 -18.03 -2.02
CA GLU A 194 -16.24 -19.33 -1.50
C GLU A 194 -16.84 -19.66 -0.13
N HIS A 195 -16.92 -20.95 0.20
CA HIS A 195 -17.29 -21.45 1.54
C HIS A 195 -16.80 -22.88 1.74
N GLY A 196 -16.64 -23.29 2.98
CA GLY A 196 -16.30 -24.66 3.29
C GLY A 196 -15.93 -24.88 4.76
N LEU A 197 -15.16 -25.94 4.98
CA LEU A 197 -14.61 -26.32 6.28
C LEU A 197 -13.20 -25.78 6.47
N LEU A 198 -12.89 -25.40 7.70
CA LEU A 198 -11.58 -24.91 8.12
C LEU A 198 -11.05 -25.74 9.29
N VAL A 199 -9.77 -26.11 9.23
CA VAL A 199 -9.02 -26.76 10.32
C VAL A 199 -7.81 -25.88 10.62
N VAL A 200 -7.59 -25.54 11.89
CA VAL A 200 -6.66 -24.47 12.28
C VAL A 200 -5.70 -24.97 13.35
N GLU A 201 -4.42 -24.63 13.21
CA GLU A 201 -3.39 -24.79 14.24
C GLU A 201 -3.12 -23.42 14.88
N ASP A 202 -2.90 -22.42 14.04
CA ASP A 202 -2.79 -21.02 14.42
C ASP A 202 -3.15 -20.09 13.23
N GLY A 203 -2.99 -18.78 13.39
CA GLY A 203 -3.35 -17.80 12.35
C GLY A 203 -2.48 -17.83 11.08
N SER A 204 -1.39 -18.58 11.05
CA SER A 204 -0.49 -18.76 9.91
C SER A 204 -0.41 -20.20 9.42
N ASN A 205 -1.00 -21.16 10.13
CA ASN A 205 -0.98 -22.58 9.85
C ASN A 205 -2.39 -23.18 9.91
N PHE A 206 -2.97 -23.51 8.75
CA PHE A 206 -4.32 -24.04 8.65
C PHE A 206 -4.58 -24.76 7.32
N ILE A 207 -5.61 -25.58 7.28
CA ILE A 207 -6.07 -26.30 6.08
C ILE A 207 -7.51 -25.89 5.77
N ARG A 208 -7.78 -25.56 4.51
CA ARG A 208 -9.10 -25.24 3.97
C ARG A 208 -9.59 -26.32 3.02
N PHE A 209 -10.86 -26.67 3.15
CA PHE A 209 -11.57 -27.66 2.34
C PHE A 209 -12.88 -27.05 1.86
N ASP A 210 -12.95 -26.66 0.59
CA ASP A 210 -14.00 -25.72 0.16
C ASP A 210 -14.33 -25.79 -1.33
N ILE A 211 -15.37 -25.03 -1.70
CA ILE A 211 -15.68 -24.71 -3.09
C ILE A 211 -15.66 -23.20 -3.31
N ALA A 212 -15.24 -22.80 -4.52
CA ALA A 212 -15.25 -21.43 -4.98
C ALA A 212 -15.92 -21.31 -6.35
N PHE A 213 -16.70 -20.24 -6.60
CA PHE A 213 -17.26 -20.00 -7.93
C PHE A 213 -16.22 -19.36 -8.85
N THR A 214 -16.18 -19.87 -10.08
CA THR A 214 -15.24 -19.39 -11.10
C THR A 214 -15.97 -18.60 -12.19
N SER A 215 -16.62 -19.28 -13.14
CA SER A 215 -17.41 -18.65 -14.20
C SER A 215 -18.41 -19.65 -14.80
N ASN A 216 -19.43 -19.18 -15.50
CA ASN A 216 -20.36 -20.02 -16.29
C ASN A 216 -21.02 -21.18 -15.51
N SER A 217 -21.40 -20.95 -14.24
CA SER A 217 -21.98 -22.00 -13.37
C SER A 217 -21.03 -23.20 -13.19
N ILE A 218 -19.74 -22.92 -13.02
CA ILE A 218 -18.72 -23.89 -12.65
C ILE A 218 -18.16 -23.49 -11.29
N LEU A 219 -18.19 -24.45 -10.37
CA LEU A 219 -17.55 -24.35 -9.07
C LEU A 219 -16.17 -25.01 -9.16
N ARG A 220 -15.28 -24.66 -8.25
CA ARG A 220 -13.97 -25.28 -8.11
C ARG A 220 -13.84 -25.84 -6.72
N LEU A 221 -13.50 -27.12 -6.63
CA LEU A 221 -13.22 -27.83 -5.40
C LEU A 221 -11.75 -27.63 -5.01
N ILE A 222 -11.50 -27.21 -3.78
CA ILE A 222 -10.20 -26.76 -3.31
C ILE A 222 -9.82 -27.49 -2.02
N VAL A 223 -8.56 -27.92 -1.96
CA VAL A 223 -7.87 -28.25 -0.71
C VAL A 223 -6.60 -27.42 -0.65
N GLY A 224 -6.59 -26.42 0.22
CA GLY A 224 -5.47 -25.51 0.44
C GLY A 224 -4.81 -25.79 1.78
N VAL A 225 -3.49 -25.95 1.78
CA VAL A 225 -2.67 -26.04 3.00
C VAL A 225 -1.85 -24.77 3.11
N ILE A 226 -2.00 -24.06 4.21
CA ILE A 226 -1.29 -22.82 4.52
C ILE A 226 -0.27 -23.14 5.61
N GLU A 227 1.01 -22.93 5.31
CA GLU A 227 2.12 -23.09 6.26
C GLU A 227 2.91 -21.78 6.33
N ASN A 228 3.03 -21.21 7.54
CA ASN A 228 3.70 -19.93 7.77
C ASN A 228 3.19 -18.80 6.84
N GLY A 229 1.87 -18.76 6.60
CA GLY A 229 1.21 -17.80 5.71
C GLY A 229 1.37 -18.08 4.21
N SER A 230 2.12 -19.10 3.81
CA SER A 230 2.27 -19.48 2.40
C SER A 230 1.26 -20.56 2.02
N THR A 231 0.49 -20.33 0.95
CA THR A 231 -0.54 -21.27 0.48
C THR A 231 0.00 -22.28 -0.53
N SER A 232 -0.40 -23.54 -0.38
CA SER A 232 -0.23 -24.61 -1.36
C SER A 232 -1.59 -25.26 -1.68
N PHE A 233 -1.87 -25.48 -2.97
CA PHE A 233 -3.12 -26.09 -3.41
C PHE A 233 -2.90 -27.56 -3.76
N ASN A 234 -3.38 -28.46 -2.90
CA ASN A 234 -3.27 -29.91 -3.07
C ASN A 234 -4.43 -30.48 -3.90
N LEU A 235 -5.56 -29.77 -3.96
CA LEU A 235 -6.67 -30.02 -4.89
C LEU A 235 -7.16 -28.68 -5.44
N PHE A 236 -7.43 -28.64 -6.74
CA PHE A 236 -7.91 -27.46 -7.44
C PHE A 236 -8.64 -27.88 -8.74
N GLU A 237 -9.85 -28.44 -8.60
CA GLU A 237 -10.58 -29.13 -9.69
C GLU A 237 -11.94 -28.50 -9.97
N ASP A 238 -12.29 -28.32 -11.24
CA ASP A 238 -13.59 -27.79 -11.65
C ASP A 238 -14.70 -28.85 -11.54
N ILE A 239 -15.82 -28.49 -10.91
CA ILE A 239 -17.00 -29.32 -10.71
C ILE A 239 -18.28 -28.59 -11.19
N PRO A 240 -19.33 -29.31 -11.61
CA PRO A 240 -20.59 -28.69 -12.00
C PRO A 240 -21.28 -27.96 -10.83
N TYR A 241 -21.96 -26.85 -11.11
CA TYR A 241 -22.85 -26.22 -10.12
C TYR A 241 -23.92 -27.20 -9.60
N ASN A 242 -24.32 -27.10 -8.33
CA ASN A 242 -25.20 -28.02 -7.61
C ASN A 242 -24.71 -29.49 -7.50
N SER A 243 -23.44 -29.79 -7.79
CA SER A 243 -22.93 -31.17 -7.64
C SER A 243 -22.44 -31.52 -6.23
N VAL A 244 -22.25 -30.53 -5.36
CA VAL A 244 -21.76 -30.70 -3.99
C VAL A 244 -22.51 -29.74 -3.06
N THR A 245 -23.21 -30.28 -2.07
CA THR A 245 -23.90 -29.52 -1.01
C THR A 245 -23.29 -29.78 0.36
N ASP A 246 -22.55 -30.88 0.52
CA ASP A 246 -21.99 -31.30 1.78
C ASP A 246 -20.52 -31.66 1.66
N PHE A 247 -19.79 -31.38 2.74
CA PHE A 247 -18.37 -31.66 2.91
C PHE A 247 -18.16 -32.63 4.06
N ARG A 248 -17.19 -33.52 3.95
CA ARG A 248 -16.73 -34.34 5.06
C ARG A 248 -15.22 -34.46 5.04
N ILE A 249 -14.60 -34.23 6.19
CA ILE A 249 -13.19 -34.48 6.40
C ILE A 249 -13.00 -35.57 7.44
N THR A 250 -12.06 -36.48 7.20
CA THR A 250 -11.62 -37.48 8.17
C THR A 250 -10.12 -37.34 8.37
N ARG A 251 -9.70 -37.12 9.61
CA ARG A 251 -8.30 -37.14 10.01
C ARG A 251 -7.98 -38.46 10.70
N SER A 252 -6.86 -39.06 10.31
CA SER A 252 -6.28 -40.25 10.95
C SER A 252 -4.76 -40.10 11.01
N GLY A 253 -4.24 -39.62 12.13
CA GLY A 253 -2.85 -39.17 12.29
C GLY A 253 -2.59 -37.94 11.41
N ASP A 254 -1.61 -38.07 10.52
CA ASP A 254 -1.24 -37.04 9.55
C ASP A 254 -2.00 -37.18 8.21
N SER A 255 -2.89 -38.18 8.10
CA SER A 255 -3.66 -38.44 6.88
C SER A 255 -5.02 -37.74 6.92
N TRP A 256 -5.33 -36.99 5.87
CA TRP A 256 -6.57 -36.22 5.73
C TRP A 256 -7.32 -36.69 4.49
N LEU A 257 -8.52 -37.19 4.70
CA LEU A 257 -9.44 -37.60 3.64
C LEU A 257 -10.54 -36.54 3.50
N PHE A 258 -10.66 -35.96 2.30
CA PHE A 258 -11.75 -35.05 1.94
C PHE A 258 -12.75 -35.74 1.02
N GLU A 259 -14.03 -35.69 1.40
CA GLU A 259 -15.15 -36.25 0.68
C GLU A 259 -16.24 -35.20 0.48
N THR A 260 -17.01 -35.35 -0.60
CA THR A 260 -18.12 -34.48 -0.95
C THR A 260 -19.40 -35.30 -1.17
N SER A 261 -20.55 -34.70 -0.89
CA SER A 261 -21.87 -35.27 -1.20
C SER A 261 -22.80 -34.22 -1.80
N ASN A 262 -23.87 -34.68 -2.45
CA ASN A 262 -24.96 -33.85 -2.96
C ASN A 262 -26.30 -34.14 -2.26
N ASP A 263 -26.29 -35.02 -1.25
CA ASP A 263 -27.48 -35.46 -0.52
C ASP A 263 -27.19 -35.78 0.96
N GLY A 264 -26.02 -35.37 1.48
CA GLY A 264 -25.55 -35.70 2.83
C GLY A 264 -25.31 -37.19 3.15
N VAL A 265 -25.67 -38.11 2.24
CA VAL A 265 -25.72 -39.57 2.53
C VAL A 265 -24.71 -40.35 1.70
N ASN A 266 -24.58 -40.01 0.41
CA ASN A 266 -23.71 -40.69 -0.54
C ASN A 266 -22.44 -39.86 -0.75
N TRP A 267 -21.34 -40.36 -0.22
CA TRP A 267 -20.06 -39.64 -0.18
C TRP A 267 -19.11 -40.12 -1.27
N THR A 268 -18.44 -39.17 -1.91
CA THR A 268 -17.40 -39.41 -2.92
C THR A 268 -16.09 -38.80 -2.46
N THR A 269 -15.00 -39.57 -2.49
CA THR A 269 -13.66 -39.07 -2.19
C THR A 269 -13.22 -38.04 -3.23
N ALA A 270 -12.90 -36.84 -2.77
CA ALA A 270 -12.34 -35.75 -3.57
C ALA A 270 -10.82 -35.72 -3.52
N SER A 271 -10.23 -35.85 -2.32
CA SER A 271 -8.77 -35.85 -2.16
C SER A 271 -8.32 -36.61 -0.91
N THR A 272 -7.07 -37.02 -0.89
CA THR A 272 -6.37 -37.52 0.29
C THR A 272 -5.00 -36.87 0.34
N ILE A 273 -4.68 -36.20 1.44
CA ILE A 273 -3.39 -35.52 1.64
C ILE A 273 -2.73 -36.04 2.92
N GLU A 274 -1.40 -35.98 2.96
CA GLU A 274 -0.59 -36.26 4.15
C GLU A 274 0.03 -34.94 4.62
N HIS A 275 -0.30 -34.52 5.84
CA HIS A 275 0.16 -33.27 6.40
C HIS A 275 0.14 -33.32 7.92
N GLN A 276 1.28 -33.06 8.55
CA GLN A 276 1.39 -33.00 10.01
C GLN A 276 0.91 -31.64 10.49
N MET A 277 0.04 -31.62 11.50
CA MET A 277 -0.56 -30.40 12.03
C MET A 277 -0.99 -30.63 13.48
N VAL A 278 -0.90 -29.61 14.33
CA VAL A 278 -1.47 -29.64 15.70
C VAL A 278 -2.78 -28.88 15.69
N VAL A 279 -3.90 -29.58 15.67
CA VAL A 279 -5.22 -28.93 15.52
C VAL A 279 -5.64 -28.27 16.83
N SER A 280 -6.01 -26.99 16.74
CA SER A 280 -6.51 -26.17 17.84
C SER A 280 -7.94 -25.68 17.62
N LYS A 281 -8.38 -25.47 16.37
CA LYS A 281 -9.76 -25.12 16.05
C LYS A 281 -10.27 -25.81 14.79
N VAL A 282 -11.59 -26.00 14.70
CA VAL A 282 -12.29 -26.46 13.49
C VAL A 282 -13.60 -25.69 13.30
N GLY A 283 -14.10 -25.61 12.08
CA GLY A 283 -15.43 -25.04 11.83
C GLY A 283 -15.67 -24.72 10.37
N VAL A 284 -16.45 -23.68 10.13
CA VAL A 284 -16.96 -23.28 8.81
C VAL A 284 -16.64 -21.82 8.50
N PHE A 285 -16.57 -21.47 7.22
CA PHE A 285 -16.30 -20.12 6.77
C PHE A 285 -17.08 -19.74 5.50
N ALA A 286 -17.19 -18.43 5.26
CA ALA A 286 -17.62 -17.84 4.00
C ALA A 286 -16.61 -16.77 3.57
N GLY A 287 -16.32 -16.67 2.27
CA GLY A 287 -15.37 -15.71 1.72
C GLY A 287 -15.80 -15.14 0.38
N SER A 288 -15.22 -13.99 0.04
CA SER A 288 -15.33 -13.35 -1.28
C SER A 288 -14.12 -12.45 -1.53
N ALA A 289 -13.28 -12.77 -2.52
CA ALA A 289 -12.04 -12.02 -2.76
C ALA A 289 -11.75 -11.76 -4.26
N PRO A 290 -11.70 -10.50 -4.73
CA PRO A 290 -11.48 -10.23 -6.14
C PRO A 290 -10.01 -10.49 -6.52
N LYS A 291 -9.77 -10.63 -7.82
CA LYS A 291 -8.46 -10.38 -8.43
C LYS A 291 -8.60 -9.16 -9.34
N ASN A 292 -8.44 -7.96 -8.78
CA ASN A 292 -8.52 -6.64 -9.44
C ASN A 292 -9.94 -6.18 -9.86
N GLY A 293 -10.86 -5.97 -8.91
CA GLY A 293 -12.19 -5.44 -9.21
C GLY A 293 -13.17 -5.43 -8.02
N VAL A 294 -14.44 -5.17 -8.30
CA VAL A 294 -15.55 -5.14 -7.31
C VAL A 294 -15.68 -6.50 -6.61
N VAL A 295 -15.75 -6.48 -5.28
CA VAL A 295 -15.96 -7.68 -4.45
C VAL A 295 -17.46 -7.89 -4.25
N PRO A 296 -18.06 -8.98 -4.76
CA PRO A 296 -19.45 -9.27 -4.45
C PRO A 296 -19.57 -9.74 -3.00
N GLY A 297 -20.58 -9.27 -2.26
CA GLY A 297 -20.90 -9.87 -0.96
C GLY A 297 -21.33 -11.34 -1.13
N TYR A 298 -21.18 -12.16 -0.09
CA TYR A 298 -21.63 -13.54 -0.09
C TYR A 298 -22.09 -13.98 1.29
N THR A 299 -23.27 -14.60 1.35
CA THR A 299 -23.79 -15.21 2.58
C THR A 299 -23.89 -16.71 2.38
N ALA A 300 -23.13 -17.47 3.18
CA ALA A 300 -23.27 -18.91 3.28
C ALA A 300 -24.32 -19.26 4.34
N GLN A 301 -25.28 -20.10 3.99
CA GLN A 301 -26.21 -20.75 4.92
C GLN A 301 -25.71 -22.18 5.18
N VAL A 302 -25.20 -22.42 6.39
CA VAL A 302 -24.73 -23.71 6.88
C VAL A 302 -25.89 -24.40 7.57
N ASP A 303 -26.28 -25.54 7.01
CA ASP A 303 -27.43 -26.33 7.45
C ASP A 303 -27.14 -27.01 8.79
N TYR A 304 -26.04 -27.76 8.83
CA TYR A 304 -25.56 -28.43 10.02
C TYR A 304 -24.04 -28.48 10.03
N PHE A 305 -23.48 -28.70 11.22
CA PHE A 305 -22.11 -29.13 11.43
C PHE A 305 -22.12 -30.36 12.32
N GLU A 306 -21.63 -31.50 11.82
CA GLU A 306 -21.70 -32.77 12.52
C GLU A 306 -20.30 -33.36 12.74
N ASN A 307 -20.01 -33.78 13.96
CA ASN A 307 -18.97 -34.74 14.29
C ASN A 307 -19.58 -36.15 14.37
N THR A 308 -19.03 -37.12 13.63
CA THR A 308 -19.54 -38.51 13.64
C THR A 308 -19.51 -39.16 15.04
N ALA A 309 -18.66 -38.67 15.95
CA ALA A 309 -18.62 -39.12 17.34
C ALA A 309 -19.77 -38.56 18.21
N ASP A 310 -20.45 -37.51 17.76
CA ASP A 310 -21.58 -36.84 18.40
C ASP A 310 -22.73 -36.61 17.39
N PRO A 311 -23.34 -37.67 16.82
CA PRO A 311 -24.24 -37.53 15.68
C PRO A 311 -25.54 -36.80 16.03
N ILE A 312 -26.04 -36.00 15.09
CA ILE A 312 -27.29 -35.27 15.21
C ILE A 312 -28.45 -36.27 15.12
N VAL A 313 -29.24 -36.38 16.18
CA VAL A 313 -30.30 -37.42 16.30
C VAL A 313 -31.55 -37.07 15.49
N ASN A 314 -31.85 -35.78 15.34
CA ASN A 314 -32.93 -35.26 14.52
C ASN A 314 -32.58 -33.86 14.05
N GLU A 315 -31.97 -33.79 12.88
CA GLU A 315 -31.76 -32.53 12.16
C GLU A 315 -33.11 -31.78 12.05
N ASP A 316 -33.08 -30.51 12.48
CA ASP A 316 -34.18 -29.54 12.53
C ASP A 316 -35.36 -29.75 13.50
N GLY A 317 -35.30 -30.77 14.36
CA GLY A 317 -36.05 -30.71 15.63
C GLY A 317 -37.52 -30.24 15.58
N THR A 318 -37.85 -29.33 16.50
CA THR A 318 -39.06 -28.49 16.44
C THR A 318 -38.57 -27.06 16.24
N ILE A 319 -38.57 -26.57 15.00
CA ILE A 319 -38.07 -25.24 14.64
C ILE A 319 -38.84 -24.16 15.42
N LEU A 320 -38.13 -23.36 16.20
CA LEU A 320 -38.61 -22.09 16.73
C LEU A 320 -37.87 -20.99 15.97
N PRO A 321 -38.41 -20.47 14.85
CA PRO A 321 -37.74 -19.38 14.16
C PRO A 321 -37.63 -18.20 15.12
N VAL A 322 -36.40 -17.78 15.41
CA VAL A 322 -36.15 -16.53 16.10
C VAL A 322 -36.25 -15.45 15.04
N ALA A 323 -37.24 -14.57 15.18
CA ALA A 323 -37.29 -13.35 14.38
C ALA A 323 -36.10 -12.48 14.79
N ASN A 324 -35.30 -12.07 13.81
CA ASN A 324 -34.20 -11.14 13.96
C ASN A 324 -34.65 -9.74 13.53
N ALA A 325 -33.95 -8.71 14.01
CA ALA A 325 -34.21 -7.38 13.49
C ALA A 325 -33.70 -7.29 12.05
N PRO A 326 -34.31 -6.46 11.19
CA PRO A 326 -33.72 -6.12 9.90
C PRO A 326 -32.36 -5.44 10.12
N ASP A 327 -31.47 -5.49 9.14
CA ASP A 327 -30.13 -4.89 9.15
C ASP A 327 -30.16 -3.58 8.35
N ALA A 328 -30.02 -2.44 9.04
CA ALA A 328 -30.03 -1.11 8.45
C ALA A 328 -28.59 -0.63 8.20
N VAL A 329 -28.30 -0.17 6.98
CA VAL A 329 -26.94 0.21 6.56
C VAL A 329 -26.84 1.73 6.37
N ASP A 330 -25.78 2.35 6.87
CA ASP A 330 -25.57 3.80 6.72
C ASP A 330 -25.45 4.23 5.24
N ASP A 331 -26.01 5.40 4.92
CA ASP A 331 -26.07 5.95 3.55
C ASP A 331 -25.30 7.27 3.40
N GLY A 332 -24.79 7.52 2.20
CA GLY A 332 -24.12 8.77 1.83
C GLY A 332 -24.78 9.45 0.63
N LEU A 333 -25.14 10.72 0.76
CA LEU A 333 -25.79 11.53 -0.28
C LEU A 333 -25.09 12.88 -0.45
N PHE A 334 -25.34 13.55 -1.58
CA PHE A 334 -24.76 14.85 -1.90
C PHE A 334 -25.79 15.83 -2.47
N THR A 335 -25.66 17.12 -2.14
CA THR A 335 -26.39 18.19 -2.82
C THR A 335 -25.62 19.49 -2.92
N GLY A 336 -25.98 20.30 -3.92
CA GLY A 336 -25.39 21.61 -4.15
C GLY A 336 -25.71 22.62 -3.04
N ASP A 337 -24.89 23.65 -2.90
CA ASP A 337 -25.20 24.81 -2.05
C ASP A 337 -26.61 25.34 -2.39
N ASP A 338 -27.42 25.60 -1.34
CA ASP A 338 -28.80 26.10 -1.45
C ASP A 338 -29.73 25.29 -2.39
N THR A 339 -29.36 24.05 -2.71
CA THR A 339 -30.07 23.19 -3.65
C THR A 339 -30.83 22.10 -2.89
N ALA A 340 -32.09 21.89 -3.26
CA ALA A 340 -32.89 20.82 -2.66
C ALA A 340 -32.53 19.46 -3.30
N LEU A 341 -32.40 18.43 -2.46
CA LEU A 341 -32.18 17.04 -2.84
C LEU A 341 -33.49 16.25 -2.71
N ILE A 342 -33.81 15.44 -3.71
CA ILE A 342 -34.91 14.46 -3.63
C ILE A 342 -34.27 13.10 -3.32
N ILE A 343 -34.74 12.47 -2.25
CA ILE A 343 -34.28 11.17 -1.74
C ILE A 343 -35.42 10.18 -1.96
N ASP A 344 -35.24 9.17 -2.80
CA ASP A 344 -36.17 8.07 -2.99
C ASP A 344 -35.88 6.97 -1.98
N VAL A 345 -36.87 6.64 -1.14
CA VAL A 345 -36.69 5.67 -0.05
C VAL A 345 -36.28 4.30 -0.59
N ALA A 346 -36.78 3.88 -1.75
CA ALA A 346 -36.52 2.53 -2.25
C ALA A 346 -35.13 2.39 -2.89
N THR A 347 -34.61 3.45 -3.50
CA THR A 347 -33.33 3.39 -4.22
C THR A 347 -32.17 4.02 -3.47
N ASP A 348 -32.44 5.01 -2.62
CA ASP A 348 -31.42 5.81 -1.97
C ASP A 348 -31.22 5.45 -0.49
N LEU A 349 -32.21 4.78 0.14
CA LEU A 349 -32.13 4.31 1.54
C LEU A 349 -32.21 2.78 1.63
N LEU A 350 -33.31 2.17 1.19
CA LEU A 350 -33.55 0.73 1.42
C LEU A 350 -32.82 -0.20 0.43
N ALA A 351 -31.91 0.32 -0.39
CA ALA A 351 -31.30 -0.46 -1.48
C ALA A 351 -30.20 -1.42 -1.00
N ASN A 352 -29.52 -1.06 0.09
CA ASN A 352 -28.46 -1.79 0.78
C ASN A 352 -28.93 -2.47 2.07
N ASP A 353 -30.10 -2.09 2.60
CA ASP A 353 -30.74 -2.73 3.76
C ASP A 353 -31.19 -4.16 3.47
N SER A 354 -31.19 -4.99 4.51
CA SER A 354 -31.63 -6.38 4.38
C SER A 354 -32.41 -6.88 5.60
N ASP A 355 -33.04 -8.03 5.45
CA ASP A 355 -33.63 -8.75 6.57
C ASP A 355 -33.06 -10.17 6.60
N PRO A 356 -32.52 -10.62 7.74
CA PRO A 356 -32.06 -11.99 7.99
C PRO A 356 -32.98 -13.10 7.49
N GLU A 357 -34.29 -12.95 7.68
CA GLU A 357 -35.30 -13.92 7.28
C GLU A 357 -35.87 -13.66 5.88
N GLY A 358 -35.47 -12.56 5.24
CA GLY A 358 -36.02 -12.07 3.98
C GLY A 358 -37.43 -11.50 4.14
N ASP A 359 -37.82 -11.14 5.36
CA ASP A 359 -39.11 -10.52 5.60
C ASP A 359 -39.17 -9.11 4.98
N PRO A 360 -40.36 -8.63 4.56
CA PRO A 360 -40.48 -7.31 3.96
C PRO A 360 -40.13 -6.20 4.95
N ILE A 361 -39.05 -5.47 4.69
CA ILE A 361 -38.66 -4.29 5.46
C ILE A 361 -39.52 -3.07 5.10
N SER A 362 -39.76 -2.23 6.10
CA SER A 362 -40.50 -0.98 5.91
C SER A 362 -39.90 0.14 6.74
N LEU A 363 -39.84 1.34 6.16
CA LEU A 363 -39.41 2.55 6.85
C LEU A 363 -40.46 2.98 7.88
N THR A 364 -40.07 3.10 9.15
CA THR A 364 -40.96 3.41 10.28
C THR A 364 -40.64 4.72 11.01
N GLY A 365 -39.41 5.21 10.90
CA GLY A 365 -38.98 6.45 11.56
C GLY A 365 -37.93 7.19 10.75
N VAL A 366 -37.98 8.52 10.77
CA VAL A 366 -36.96 9.40 10.20
C VAL A 366 -36.80 10.61 11.11
N THR A 367 -35.56 10.98 11.44
CA THR A 367 -35.27 12.18 12.23
C THR A 367 -35.07 13.41 11.34
N GLN A 368 -35.01 14.60 11.95
CA GLN A 368 -34.72 15.82 11.21
C GLN A 368 -33.22 16.11 11.29
N PRO A 369 -32.60 16.53 10.18
CA PRO A 369 -31.21 16.94 10.18
C PRO A 369 -31.02 18.30 10.86
N ALA A 370 -29.79 18.62 11.26
CA ALA A 370 -29.48 19.80 12.07
C ALA A 370 -29.35 21.08 11.23
N ASN A 371 -28.85 20.95 9.99
CA ASN A 371 -28.52 22.06 9.09
C ASN A 371 -29.37 22.10 7.82
N GLY A 372 -30.54 21.47 7.86
CA GLY A 372 -31.52 21.51 6.78
C GLY A 372 -32.91 21.10 7.27
N VAL A 373 -33.82 20.92 6.31
CA VAL A 373 -35.20 20.48 6.55
C VAL A 373 -35.49 19.29 5.66
N LEU A 374 -35.93 18.19 6.26
CA LEU A 374 -36.37 17.00 5.54
C LEU A 374 -37.90 16.97 5.50
N THR A 375 -38.48 16.92 4.29
CA THR A 375 -39.94 16.93 4.06
C THR A 375 -40.38 15.63 3.39
N ASP A 376 -41.29 14.88 4.01
CA ASP A 376 -41.95 13.73 3.37
C ASP A 376 -42.92 14.20 2.28
N ASN A 377 -42.74 13.72 1.05
CA ASN A 377 -43.58 14.06 -0.08
C ASN A 377 -44.85 13.17 -0.19
N GLY A 378 -44.96 12.12 0.63
CA GLY A 378 -46.10 11.21 0.68
C GLY A 378 -46.22 10.26 -0.51
N ASN A 379 -45.17 10.14 -1.31
CA ASN A 379 -45.10 9.31 -2.51
C ASN A 379 -43.93 8.31 -2.49
N GLY A 380 -43.29 8.11 -1.32
CA GLY A 380 -42.08 7.28 -1.20
C GLY A 380 -40.77 8.06 -1.37
N THR A 381 -40.82 9.39 -1.45
CA THR A 381 -39.63 10.24 -1.50
C THR A 381 -39.63 11.27 -0.38
N TYR A 382 -38.44 11.67 0.07
CA TYR A 382 -38.20 12.83 0.93
C TYR A 382 -37.54 13.94 0.12
N THR A 383 -37.75 15.18 0.53
CA THR A 383 -36.99 16.33 0.03
C THR A 383 -36.17 16.91 1.17
N TYR A 384 -34.85 16.83 1.05
CA TYR A 384 -33.91 17.54 1.90
C TYR A 384 -33.65 18.92 1.31
N THR A 385 -33.76 19.97 2.12
CA THR A 385 -33.40 21.33 1.74
C THR A 385 -32.40 21.87 2.76
N PRO A 386 -31.14 22.14 2.37
CA PRO A 386 -30.16 22.69 3.28
C PRO A 386 -30.57 24.09 3.74
N ASN A 387 -30.11 24.49 4.92
CA ASN A 387 -30.23 25.86 5.39
C ASN A 387 -29.47 26.80 4.45
N VAL A 388 -30.01 28.01 4.25
CA VAL A 388 -29.40 28.97 3.32
C VAL A 388 -27.96 29.29 3.73
N GLY A 389 -27.03 29.09 2.81
CA GLY A 389 -25.59 29.31 2.99
C GLY A 389 -24.89 28.24 3.83
N PHE A 390 -25.52 27.11 4.12
CA PHE A 390 -24.87 25.98 4.76
C PHE A 390 -23.96 25.25 3.76
N ASN A 391 -22.71 25.00 4.18
CA ASN A 391 -21.73 24.21 3.48
C ASN A 391 -21.05 23.29 4.51
N GLY A 392 -20.95 22.00 4.21
CA GLY A 392 -20.48 20.96 5.12
C GLY A 392 -21.39 19.74 5.14
N VAL A 393 -21.13 18.83 6.08
CA VAL A 393 -21.92 17.60 6.24
C VAL A 393 -23.09 17.84 7.19
N ASP A 394 -24.29 17.45 6.78
CA ASP A 394 -25.47 17.32 7.63
C ASP A 394 -25.86 15.84 7.72
N SER A 395 -26.66 15.44 8.71
CA SER A 395 -27.09 14.04 8.79
C SER A 395 -28.46 13.89 9.44
N PHE A 396 -29.13 12.80 9.11
CA PHE A 396 -30.34 12.33 9.78
C PHE A 396 -30.28 10.81 9.93
N THR A 397 -31.14 10.24 10.76
CA THR A 397 -31.27 8.79 10.92
C THR A 397 -32.61 8.29 10.46
N TYR A 398 -32.65 7.06 9.98
CA TYR A 398 -33.87 6.37 9.60
C TYR A 398 -33.96 5.00 10.26
N THR A 399 -35.18 4.53 10.51
CA THR A 399 -35.46 3.27 11.23
C THR A 399 -36.32 2.37 10.35
N ILE A 400 -35.87 1.14 10.10
CA ILE A 400 -36.61 0.11 9.37
C ILE A 400 -37.19 -0.94 10.32
N SER A 401 -38.22 -1.66 9.88
CA SER A 401 -38.90 -2.71 10.66
C SER A 401 -39.45 -3.84 9.80
N ASP A 402 -39.45 -5.04 10.39
CA ASP A 402 -39.87 -6.35 9.87
C ASP A 402 -41.15 -6.89 10.54
N SER A 403 -42.06 -6.03 11.03
CA SER A 403 -43.24 -6.41 11.85
C SER A 403 -43.01 -6.49 13.36
N GLY A 404 -41.96 -5.87 13.89
CA GLY A 404 -41.89 -5.51 15.31
C GLY A 404 -40.49 -5.34 15.86
N LEU A 405 -39.49 -5.87 15.17
CA LEU A 405 -38.09 -5.59 15.43
C LEU A 405 -37.66 -4.44 14.51
N THR A 406 -36.63 -3.72 14.93
CA THR A 406 -36.23 -2.48 14.27
C THR A 406 -34.73 -2.32 14.34
N ASP A 407 -34.18 -1.76 13.29
CA ASP A 407 -32.81 -1.28 13.27
C ASP A 407 -32.74 0.13 12.67
N THR A 408 -31.64 0.85 12.91
CA THR A 408 -31.50 2.26 12.58
C THR A 408 -30.13 2.55 11.98
N ALA A 409 -30.15 3.26 10.86
CA ALA A 409 -28.96 3.73 10.15
C ALA A 409 -28.92 5.27 10.07
N GLU A 410 -27.72 5.81 9.82
CA GLU A 410 -27.44 7.22 9.59
C GLU A 410 -27.28 7.51 8.09
N VAL A 411 -27.90 8.60 7.64
CA VAL A 411 -27.70 9.19 6.33
C VAL A 411 -26.85 10.44 6.47
N SER A 412 -25.66 10.42 5.89
CA SER A 412 -24.78 11.59 5.77
C SER A 412 -25.04 12.33 4.46
N ILE A 413 -25.31 13.63 4.53
CA ILE A 413 -25.53 14.49 3.36
C ILE A 413 -24.42 15.54 3.28
N ALA A 414 -23.56 15.44 2.28
CA ALA A 414 -22.59 16.48 1.97
C ALA A 414 -23.28 17.62 1.19
N VAL A 415 -23.23 18.83 1.74
CA VAL A 415 -23.76 20.06 1.11
C VAL A 415 -22.59 20.92 0.68
N GLY A 416 -22.44 21.14 -0.62
CA GLY A 416 -21.35 21.98 -1.12
C GLY A 416 -21.28 22.09 -2.63
N ASN A 417 -20.19 22.63 -3.14
CA ASN A 417 -19.82 22.43 -4.54
C ASN A 417 -19.14 21.06 -4.65
N PRO A 418 -19.58 20.16 -5.54
CA PRO A 418 -18.99 18.82 -5.63
C PRO A 418 -17.58 18.85 -6.21
N ILE A 419 -17.20 19.93 -6.93
CA ILE A 419 -15.84 20.14 -7.42
C ILE A 419 -15.00 20.64 -6.24
N ASP A 420 -14.20 19.74 -5.68
CA ASP A 420 -13.14 20.07 -4.72
C ASP A 420 -11.84 20.31 -5.48
N VAL A 421 -11.21 21.46 -5.24
CA VAL A 421 -9.94 21.84 -5.86
C VAL A 421 -8.89 21.73 -4.77
N TRP A 422 -7.95 20.81 -4.96
CA TRP A 422 -6.87 20.61 -4.03
C TRP A 422 -5.99 21.87 -4.00
N TYR A 423 -5.46 22.21 -2.83
CA TYR A 423 -4.63 23.41 -2.59
C TYR A 423 -5.36 24.76 -2.65
N GLY A 424 -6.69 24.74 -2.80
CA GLY A 424 -7.54 25.94 -2.66
C GLY A 424 -7.89 26.58 -3.99
N LEU A 425 -8.78 27.58 -3.91
CA LEU A 425 -9.36 28.26 -5.08
C LEU A 425 -8.56 29.48 -5.54
N THR A 426 -7.52 29.84 -4.81
CA THR A 426 -6.60 30.90 -5.15
C THR A 426 -5.22 30.28 -5.10
N GLN A 427 -4.60 30.15 -6.26
CA GLN A 427 -3.32 29.50 -6.42
C GLN A 427 -2.35 30.51 -7.03
N SER A 428 -1.20 30.61 -6.42
CA SER A 428 -0.03 31.29 -6.96
C SER A 428 0.91 30.19 -7.44
N PHE A 429 1.46 30.38 -8.64
CA PHE A 429 2.48 29.47 -9.17
C PHE A 429 3.79 30.26 -9.22
N GLY A 430 4.70 29.96 -8.28
CA GLY A 430 6.10 30.40 -8.27
C GLY A 430 6.46 31.74 -7.59
N SER A 431 7.65 31.78 -6.95
CA SER A 431 8.73 32.82 -7.06
C SER A 431 9.85 32.63 -6.01
N PRO A 432 11.15 33.01 -6.22
CA PRO A 432 11.87 33.45 -7.43
C PRO A 432 12.93 32.40 -7.88
N GLY A 433 12.95 31.91 -9.12
CA GLY A 433 12.26 32.39 -10.30
C GLY A 433 12.29 31.45 -11.53
N GLU A 434 12.07 31.80 -12.79
CA GLU A 434 11.28 31.01 -13.76
C GLU A 434 12.03 30.12 -14.79
N GLY A 435 11.34 29.14 -15.43
CA GLY A 435 9.86 29.07 -15.60
C GLY A 435 9.20 27.69 -15.56
N GLN A 436 8.12 27.59 -14.77
CA GLN A 436 7.15 26.50 -14.95
C GLN A 436 6.52 26.65 -16.34
N GLU A 437 6.79 25.71 -17.24
CA GLU A 437 6.11 25.67 -18.54
C GLU A 437 4.62 25.37 -18.38
N ARG A 438 4.25 24.71 -17.28
CA ARG A 438 2.90 24.24 -16.99
C ARG A 438 2.52 24.47 -15.53
N ILE A 439 1.25 24.80 -15.34
CA ILE A 439 0.59 24.79 -14.05
C ILE A 439 -0.41 23.63 -13.99
N ASN A 440 -0.58 23.06 -12.82
CA ASN A 440 -1.48 21.92 -12.59
C ASN A 440 -2.52 22.30 -11.54
N ILE A 441 -3.80 22.27 -11.94
CA ILE A 441 -4.93 22.39 -11.00
C ILE A 441 -5.47 20.99 -10.79
N LEU A 442 -5.23 20.47 -9.58
CA LEU A 442 -5.65 19.14 -9.17
C LEU A 442 -6.91 19.21 -8.32
N GLY A 443 -7.75 18.19 -8.39
CA GLY A 443 -8.96 18.13 -7.59
C GLY A 443 -9.73 16.84 -7.81
N ASN A 444 -10.90 16.76 -7.19
CA ASN A 444 -11.84 15.69 -7.44
C ASN A 444 -13.29 16.20 -7.46
N VAL A 445 -14.16 15.44 -8.12
CA VAL A 445 -15.60 15.63 -8.06
C VAL A 445 -16.18 14.56 -7.14
N GLY A 446 -16.76 14.96 -6.02
CA GLY A 446 -17.26 14.03 -4.99
C GLY A 446 -18.51 13.23 -5.37
N VAL A 447 -18.93 13.25 -6.63
CA VAL A 447 -20.10 12.55 -7.18
C VAL A 447 -19.86 12.17 -8.63
N ASP A 448 -20.59 11.18 -9.13
CA ASP A 448 -20.47 10.72 -10.51
C ASP A 448 -20.76 11.85 -11.53
N VAL A 449 -19.88 11.97 -12.52
CA VAL A 449 -20.02 12.91 -13.64
C VAL A 449 -20.07 12.20 -14.99
N THR A 450 -20.79 12.79 -15.94
CA THR A 450 -20.82 12.34 -17.33
C THR A 450 -19.75 13.01 -18.19
N SER A 451 -19.29 14.21 -17.79
CA SER A 451 -18.25 14.96 -18.49
C SER A 451 -17.73 16.10 -17.62
N MET A 452 -16.48 16.49 -17.83
CA MET A 452 -15.88 17.68 -17.22
C MET A 452 -15.15 18.50 -18.28
N THR A 453 -15.16 19.82 -18.13
CA THR A 453 -14.46 20.78 -18.99
C THR A 453 -13.83 21.90 -18.14
N TYR A 454 -12.92 22.67 -18.73
CA TYR A 454 -12.43 23.92 -18.15
C TYR A 454 -12.35 25.03 -19.20
N SER A 455 -12.32 26.30 -18.76
CA SER A 455 -12.05 27.44 -19.63
C SER A 455 -11.19 28.48 -18.91
N ILE A 456 -10.35 29.20 -19.65
CA ILE A 456 -9.47 30.25 -19.12
C ILE A 456 -10.08 31.61 -19.49
N ASN A 457 -10.28 32.49 -18.51
CA ASN A 457 -10.81 33.86 -18.67
C ASN A 457 -12.10 33.95 -19.51
N GLY A 458 -12.97 32.95 -19.41
CA GLY A 458 -14.22 32.85 -20.19
C GLY A 458 -14.01 32.54 -21.68
N GLY A 459 -12.85 31.98 -22.04
CA GLY A 459 -12.50 31.46 -23.35
C GLY A 459 -13.25 30.17 -23.73
N PRO A 460 -12.80 29.47 -24.78
CA PRO A 460 -13.43 28.20 -25.21
C PRO A 460 -13.25 27.11 -24.14
N GLU A 461 -14.29 26.29 -23.96
CA GLU A 461 -14.22 25.12 -23.09
C GLU A 461 -13.31 24.04 -23.69
N GLN A 462 -12.42 23.51 -22.86
CA GLN A 462 -11.55 22.38 -23.14
C GLN A 462 -12.02 21.17 -22.35
N ALA A 463 -12.03 19.99 -22.98
CA ALA A 463 -12.48 18.77 -22.31
C ALA A 463 -11.44 18.24 -21.33
N LEU A 464 -11.90 17.73 -20.19
CA LEU A 464 -11.10 16.98 -19.23
C LEU A 464 -11.46 15.50 -19.31
N SER A 465 -10.47 14.63 -19.13
CA SER A 465 -10.75 13.24 -18.79
C SER A 465 -11.32 13.19 -17.37
N VAL A 466 -12.21 12.23 -17.12
CA VAL A 466 -12.77 12.02 -15.79
C VAL A 466 -12.68 10.54 -15.48
N GLY A 467 -12.16 10.24 -14.29
CA GLY A 467 -12.12 8.89 -13.74
C GLY A 467 -10.70 8.39 -13.55
N ALA A 468 -10.59 7.20 -12.95
CA ALA A 468 -9.31 6.56 -12.78
C ALA A 468 -8.69 6.27 -14.16
N ASP A 469 -7.60 6.94 -14.49
CA ASP A 469 -6.76 6.53 -15.59
C ASP A 469 -5.71 5.57 -15.02
N GLY A 470 -5.29 4.56 -15.79
CA GLY A 470 -4.37 3.54 -15.28
C GLY A 470 -2.95 4.07 -14.99
N ILE A 471 -2.77 5.38 -14.80
CA ILE A 471 -1.48 6.08 -14.81
C ILE A 471 -1.33 7.06 -13.63
N ARG A 472 -2.30 7.96 -13.37
CA ARG A 472 -2.22 9.07 -12.39
C ARG A 472 -3.52 9.28 -11.61
N LEU A 473 -4.68 9.37 -12.26
CA LEU A 473 -5.97 9.60 -11.58
C LEU A 473 -6.42 8.30 -10.91
N GLN A 474 -6.72 8.32 -9.61
CA GLN A 474 -6.89 7.07 -8.83
C GLN A 474 -8.33 6.75 -8.57
N ASN A 475 -9.12 7.78 -8.31
CA ASN A 475 -10.51 7.66 -7.98
C ASN A 475 -11.38 8.17 -9.12
N GLU A 476 -12.60 7.64 -9.17
CA GLU A 476 -13.63 8.23 -10.01
C GLU A 476 -13.89 9.67 -9.56
N GLY A 477 -13.87 10.60 -10.52
CA GLY A 477 -14.05 12.03 -10.26
C GLY A 477 -12.75 12.81 -10.04
N ASP A 478 -11.60 12.17 -9.84
CA ASP A 478 -10.31 12.88 -9.83
C ASP A 478 -10.09 13.57 -11.19
N PHE A 479 -9.50 14.76 -11.16
CA PHE A 479 -9.15 15.54 -12.34
C PHE A 479 -7.81 16.24 -12.18
N ASN A 480 -7.14 16.45 -13.32
CA ASN A 480 -5.98 17.31 -13.44
C ASN A 480 -6.19 18.27 -14.61
N VAL A 481 -5.92 19.56 -14.41
CA VAL A 481 -5.89 20.57 -15.45
C VAL A 481 -4.45 21.01 -15.66
N ASP A 482 -3.85 20.55 -16.75
CA ASP A 482 -2.51 20.98 -17.20
C ASP A 482 -2.66 22.17 -18.15
N ILE A 483 -2.24 23.37 -17.71
CA ILE A 483 -2.30 24.60 -18.51
C ILE A 483 -0.87 25.06 -18.80
N PHE A 484 -0.54 25.35 -20.05
CA PHE A 484 0.74 25.99 -20.33
C PHE A 484 0.75 27.39 -19.74
N TYR A 485 1.84 27.77 -19.07
CA TYR A 485 1.96 29.12 -18.53
C TYR A 485 1.79 30.19 -19.62
N ALA A 486 2.25 29.90 -20.85
CA ALA A 486 2.07 30.78 -22.01
C ALA A 486 0.60 30.93 -22.50
N ASP A 487 -0.32 30.06 -22.06
CA ASP A 487 -1.76 30.15 -22.37
C ASP A 487 -2.51 31.07 -21.39
N LEU A 488 -1.90 31.41 -20.25
CA LEU A 488 -2.40 32.44 -19.34
C LEU A 488 -2.29 33.81 -20.01
N ASP A 489 -3.20 34.72 -19.68
CA ASP A 489 -3.08 36.07 -20.22
C ASP A 489 -1.93 36.75 -19.48
N GLY A 490 -0.79 36.93 -20.17
CA GLY A 490 0.44 37.50 -19.60
C GLY A 490 0.34 38.98 -19.18
N SER A 491 -0.83 39.41 -18.72
CA SER A 491 -1.09 40.69 -18.11
C SER A 491 -0.97 40.58 -16.59
N ALA A 492 -0.81 41.71 -15.91
CA ALA A 492 -0.71 41.74 -14.44
C ALA A 492 -2.06 41.54 -13.72
N THR A 493 -3.02 40.86 -14.35
CA THR A 493 -4.32 40.54 -13.75
C THR A 493 -4.45 39.05 -13.60
N ASP A 494 -4.94 38.62 -12.43
CA ASP A 494 -5.19 37.22 -12.12
C ASP A 494 -6.06 36.54 -13.19
N ASP A 495 -5.65 35.37 -13.63
CA ASP A 495 -6.42 34.52 -14.53
C ASP A 495 -7.48 33.74 -13.75
N ILE A 496 -8.61 33.45 -14.39
CA ILE A 496 -9.69 32.64 -13.84
C ILE A 496 -9.84 31.38 -14.68
N VAL A 497 -9.58 30.24 -14.05
CA VAL A 497 -9.90 28.92 -14.61
C VAL A 497 -11.26 28.49 -14.08
N THR A 498 -12.26 28.46 -14.96
CA THR A 498 -13.59 27.96 -14.61
C THR A 498 -13.67 26.48 -14.97
N LEU A 499 -13.76 25.63 -13.95
CA LEU A 499 -14.07 24.21 -14.06
C LEU A 499 -15.58 24.02 -14.20
N THR A 500 -16.00 23.12 -15.08
CA THR A 500 -17.42 22.78 -15.31
C THR A 500 -17.59 21.27 -15.30
N ALA A 501 -18.43 20.76 -14.40
CA ALA A 501 -18.80 19.34 -14.34
C ALA A 501 -20.27 19.15 -14.66
N THR A 502 -20.59 18.12 -15.45
CA THR A 502 -21.95 17.65 -15.69
C THR A 502 -22.16 16.35 -14.94
N LEU A 503 -23.03 16.36 -13.93
CA LEU A 503 -23.29 15.23 -13.05
C LEU A 503 -24.16 14.17 -13.73
N VAL A 504 -24.12 12.93 -13.23
CA VAL A 504 -25.10 11.90 -13.59
C VAL A 504 -26.51 12.42 -13.22
N GLY A 505 -27.37 12.56 -14.24
CA GLY A 505 -28.68 13.23 -14.12
C GLY A 505 -28.77 14.59 -14.83
N GLY A 506 -27.65 15.12 -15.33
CA GLY A 506 -27.59 16.29 -16.22
C GLY A 506 -27.51 17.65 -15.52
N THR A 507 -27.36 17.67 -14.19
CA THR A 507 -27.07 18.90 -13.43
C THR A 507 -25.66 19.40 -13.80
N ILE A 508 -25.53 20.71 -14.03
CA ILE A 508 -24.25 21.36 -14.33
C ILE A 508 -23.82 22.18 -13.11
N VAL A 509 -22.58 22.00 -12.70
CA VAL A 509 -21.93 22.74 -11.61
C VAL A 509 -20.62 23.33 -12.10
N THR A 510 -20.26 24.50 -11.60
CA THR A 510 -19.04 25.20 -11.98
C THR A 510 -18.23 25.61 -10.75
N ARG A 511 -16.92 25.72 -10.89
CA ARG A 511 -16.01 26.20 -9.84
C ARG A 511 -14.91 27.04 -10.46
N ASP A 512 -14.71 28.24 -9.92
CA ASP A 512 -13.64 29.13 -10.36
C ASP A 512 -12.40 28.91 -9.49
N VAL A 513 -11.25 28.83 -10.15
CA VAL A 513 -9.91 28.88 -9.54
C VAL A 513 -9.23 30.14 -10.05
N VAL A 514 -8.80 30.99 -9.13
CA VAL A 514 -8.07 32.22 -9.40
C VAL A 514 -6.58 31.90 -9.40
N ILE A 515 -5.90 32.22 -10.49
CA ILE A 515 -4.46 32.13 -10.59
C ILE A 515 -3.90 33.53 -10.36
N GLU A 516 -3.28 33.76 -9.22
CA GLU A 516 -2.68 35.07 -8.91
C GLU A 516 -1.45 35.28 -9.80
N TYR A 517 -1.41 36.41 -10.49
CA TYR A 517 -0.26 36.78 -11.32
C TYR A 517 0.89 37.30 -10.45
N GLU A 518 2.05 36.65 -10.54
CA GLU A 518 3.30 37.09 -9.91
C GLU A 518 4.34 37.43 -11.00
N ASP A 519 5.11 38.52 -10.80
CA ASP A 519 6.02 39.10 -11.80
C ASP A 519 7.41 38.41 -11.79
N GLY A 520 7.67 37.50 -12.75
CA GLY A 520 8.96 37.30 -13.44
C GLY A 520 10.25 37.07 -12.63
N ALA A 521 10.43 35.91 -11.99
CA ALA A 521 11.69 35.35 -11.44
C ALA A 521 12.69 34.71 -12.46
N ILE A 522 13.95 34.28 -12.14
CA ILE A 522 14.72 33.11 -12.73
C ILE A 522 15.09 32.08 -11.62
N TRP A 523 15.05 30.74 -11.83
CA TRP A 523 15.21 29.72 -10.75
C TRP A 523 16.62 29.89 -10.22
N ASP A 524 16.79 30.08 -8.90
CA ASP A 524 18.14 30.13 -8.35
C ASP A 524 18.78 28.75 -8.57
N PRO A 525 19.93 28.67 -9.29
CA PRO A 525 20.63 27.40 -9.46
C PRO A 525 20.99 26.75 -8.11
N ASN A 526 21.01 27.54 -7.03
CA ASN A 526 20.96 27.04 -5.66
C ASN A 526 19.58 27.28 -5.05
N TYR A 527 18.81 26.21 -4.88
CA TYR A 527 17.44 26.30 -4.38
C TYR A 527 17.30 25.65 -3.00
N SER A 528 16.39 26.16 -2.17
CA SER A 528 16.07 25.54 -0.89
C SER A 528 14.60 25.69 -0.54
N ILE A 529 14.00 24.61 -0.04
CA ILE A 529 12.67 24.63 0.57
C ILE A 529 12.83 24.54 2.08
N ASP A 530 12.34 25.56 2.77
CA ASP A 530 12.12 25.59 4.21
C ASP A 530 10.61 25.49 4.44
N TRP A 531 10.13 24.32 4.86
CA TRP A 531 8.69 24.07 4.93
C TRP A 531 7.97 24.91 6.00
N ASP A 532 8.68 25.40 7.02
CA ASP A 532 8.14 26.33 8.01
C ASP A 532 7.77 27.70 7.38
N ALA A 533 8.33 28.02 6.22
CA ALA A 533 8.07 29.26 5.48
C ALA A 533 7.05 29.11 4.34
N VAL A 534 6.68 27.87 3.97
CA VAL A 534 5.79 27.58 2.84
C VAL A 534 4.32 27.71 3.27
N THR A 535 3.60 28.65 2.65
CA THR A 535 2.16 28.83 2.90
C THR A 535 1.28 28.06 1.92
N ASN A 536 1.76 27.83 0.70
CA ASN A 536 1.12 26.99 -0.32
C ASN A 536 2.19 26.10 -0.96
N ALA A 537 1.95 24.78 -1.00
CA ALA A 537 2.91 23.84 -1.59
C ALA A 537 3.24 24.16 -3.06
N GLN A 538 2.27 24.68 -3.83
CA GLN A 538 2.48 25.06 -5.23
C GLN A 538 3.36 26.30 -5.41
N ASP A 539 3.66 27.05 -4.34
CA ASP A 539 4.67 28.11 -4.36
C ASP A 539 6.09 27.53 -4.48
N ALA A 540 6.30 26.31 -3.99
CA ALA A 540 7.61 25.69 -3.85
C ALA A 540 7.88 24.53 -4.82
N LEU A 541 6.84 23.89 -5.35
CA LEU A 541 6.95 22.70 -6.21
C LEU A 541 5.78 22.54 -7.18
N GLN A 542 5.98 21.74 -8.23
CA GLN A 542 4.89 21.28 -9.10
C GLN A 542 4.33 19.97 -8.56
N ILE A 543 3.03 19.96 -8.23
CA ILE A 543 2.32 18.74 -7.84
C ILE A 543 1.71 18.13 -9.10
N VAL A 544 2.14 16.92 -9.42
CA VAL A 544 1.71 16.24 -10.65
C VAL A 544 0.64 15.19 -10.36
N ASP A 545 0.71 14.57 -9.18
CA ASP A 545 -0.26 13.55 -8.80
C ASP A 545 -0.44 13.46 -7.28
N GLY A 546 -1.68 13.22 -6.89
CA GLY A 546 -2.13 12.96 -5.54
C GLY A 546 -2.33 14.19 -4.66
N LYS A 547 -3.02 13.95 -3.55
CA LYS A 547 -3.19 14.92 -2.49
C LYS A 547 -2.04 14.81 -1.48
N TRP A 548 -1.41 15.95 -1.22
CA TRP A 548 -0.31 16.07 -0.28
C TRP A 548 -0.69 16.99 0.88
N SER A 549 -0.23 16.63 2.06
CA SER A 549 -0.25 17.47 3.25
C SER A 549 1.14 18.03 3.47
N TRP A 550 1.25 19.29 3.85
CA TRP A 550 2.53 19.89 4.22
C TRP A 550 2.36 20.72 5.49
N ASP A 551 3.41 20.70 6.31
CA ASP A 551 3.56 21.54 7.49
C ASP A 551 5.04 21.80 7.76
N GLY A 552 5.37 22.38 8.92
CA GLY A 552 6.75 22.66 9.32
C GLY A 552 7.70 21.45 9.41
N ASN A 553 7.20 20.22 9.28
CA ASN A 553 8.03 19.01 9.25
C ASN A 553 8.29 18.49 7.82
N GLY A 554 7.62 19.02 6.80
CA GLY A 554 7.79 18.58 5.42
C GLY A 554 6.47 18.34 4.68
N ILE A 555 6.58 17.68 3.52
CA ILE A 555 5.45 17.29 2.67
C ILE A 555 5.27 15.76 2.65
N ARG A 556 4.04 15.31 2.89
CA ARG A 556 3.66 13.91 3.10
C ARG A 556 2.39 13.56 2.32
N PRO A 557 2.30 12.39 1.66
CA PRO A 557 1.10 12.01 0.93
C PRO A 557 -0.07 11.79 1.89
N VAL A 558 -1.26 12.28 1.54
CA VAL A 558 -2.49 12.11 2.35
C VAL A 558 -3.09 10.74 2.12
N ASP A 559 -3.27 10.37 0.86
CA ASP A 559 -3.82 9.09 0.46
C ASP A 559 -2.68 8.17 0.02
N LEU A 560 -2.60 6.96 0.59
CA LEU A 560 -1.65 5.93 0.16
C LEU A 560 -2.26 5.12 -0.99
N GLY A 561 -1.46 4.81 -2.01
CA GLY A 561 -1.96 4.17 -3.24
C GLY A 561 -0.89 4.10 -4.32
N TYR A 562 -1.26 4.39 -5.58
CA TYR A 562 -0.33 4.47 -6.72
C TYR A 562 0.70 5.61 -6.54
N ASP A 563 1.46 5.92 -7.59
CA ASP A 563 2.50 6.96 -7.58
C ASP A 563 1.97 8.31 -7.07
N ARG A 564 2.67 8.94 -6.11
CA ARG A 564 2.47 10.34 -5.72
C ARG A 564 3.68 11.08 -6.24
N LEU A 565 3.49 12.13 -7.04
CA LEU A 565 4.59 12.77 -7.74
C LEU A 565 4.68 14.27 -7.46
N LEU A 566 5.88 14.67 -7.04
CA LEU A 566 6.33 16.05 -6.90
C LEU A 566 7.49 16.29 -7.86
N VAL A 567 7.52 17.45 -8.50
CA VAL A 567 8.62 17.88 -9.37
C VAL A 567 9.21 19.19 -8.85
N LEU A 568 10.54 19.28 -8.93
CA LEU A 568 11.39 20.35 -8.41
C LEU A 568 12.40 20.78 -9.49
N GLY A 569 12.44 22.07 -9.82
CA GLY A 569 13.39 22.63 -10.79
C GLY A 569 12.90 22.62 -12.24
N ASP A 570 13.78 23.04 -13.15
CA ASP A 570 13.52 23.25 -14.58
C ASP A 570 14.59 22.54 -15.45
N GLN A 571 14.49 22.66 -16.77
CA GLN A 571 15.40 22.12 -17.78
C GLN A 571 16.84 22.62 -17.67
N GLY A 572 17.18 23.58 -16.79
CA GLY A 572 18.53 24.14 -16.67
C GLY A 572 19.47 23.44 -15.67
N TRP A 573 19.03 22.42 -14.94
CA TRP A 573 19.90 21.70 -13.99
C TRP A 573 20.65 20.55 -14.66
N ASP A 574 21.98 20.65 -14.67
CA ASP A 574 22.88 19.71 -15.33
C ASP A 574 23.71 18.89 -14.32
N ASN A 575 24.32 19.57 -13.36
CA ASN A 575 25.24 19.06 -12.36
C ASN A 575 24.87 19.65 -11.01
N TYR A 576 24.26 18.84 -10.14
CA TYR A 576 23.78 19.31 -8.85
C TYR A 576 23.92 18.27 -7.76
N GLU A 577 23.95 18.77 -6.52
CA GLU A 577 23.82 17.97 -5.31
C GLU A 577 22.55 18.38 -4.57
N VAL A 578 21.74 17.39 -4.21
CA VAL A 578 20.51 17.55 -3.44
C VAL A 578 20.72 16.95 -2.07
N ASN A 579 20.41 17.71 -1.04
CA ASN A 579 20.37 17.28 0.35
C ASN A 579 18.93 17.42 0.86
N LEU A 580 18.37 16.34 1.42
CA LEU A 580 17.04 16.37 2.04
C LEU A 580 16.92 15.35 3.17
N THR A 581 15.97 15.57 4.07
CA THR A 581 15.56 14.57 5.08
C THR A 581 14.31 13.84 4.66
N ILE A 582 14.21 12.55 5.02
CA ILE A 582 12.96 11.80 4.89
C ILE A 582 12.64 11.14 6.23
N ASP A 583 11.44 11.42 6.75
CA ASP A 583 10.86 10.70 7.87
C ASP A 583 10.09 9.48 7.35
N MET A 584 10.47 8.31 7.86
CA MET A 584 9.79 7.05 7.54
C MET A 584 8.62 6.85 8.50
N HIS A 585 7.39 6.67 8.01
CA HIS A 585 6.21 6.44 8.87
C HIS A 585 5.69 5.02 8.76
N ASP A 586 5.33 4.58 7.55
CA ASP A 586 4.82 3.23 7.28
C ASP A 586 5.51 2.63 6.05
N LEU A 587 6.21 1.51 6.27
CA LEU A 587 6.99 0.80 5.25
C LEU A 587 6.43 -0.61 4.96
N GLN A 588 5.21 -0.94 5.42
CA GLN A 588 4.68 -2.33 5.36
C GLN A 588 4.20 -2.77 3.97
N ASN A 589 4.10 -1.86 3.01
CA ASN A 589 3.67 -2.17 1.63
C ASN A 589 4.86 -2.61 0.73
N GLU A 590 4.60 -3.23 -0.43
CA GLU A 590 5.68 -3.75 -1.33
C GLU A 590 6.27 -2.72 -2.32
N ARG A 591 5.81 -1.47 -2.31
CA ARG A 591 6.23 -0.42 -3.25
C ARG A 591 6.67 0.79 -2.43
N GLY A 592 7.80 1.41 -2.78
CA GLY A 592 8.51 2.34 -1.90
C GLY A 592 8.55 3.78 -2.39
N PHE A 593 9.72 4.41 -2.35
CA PHE A 593 9.90 5.81 -2.80
C PHE A 593 11.07 5.94 -3.77
N THR A 594 11.08 7.06 -4.48
CA THR A 594 11.97 7.28 -5.63
C THR A 594 12.52 8.70 -5.67
N PHE A 595 13.79 8.81 -6.03
CA PHE A 595 14.40 10.06 -6.54
C PHE A 595 14.67 9.88 -8.02
N GLY A 596 14.04 10.66 -8.89
CA GLY A 596 14.39 10.64 -10.30
C GLY A 596 14.92 11.98 -10.78
N MET A 597 15.89 11.91 -11.66
CA MET A 597 16.77 13.02 -12.01
C MET A 597 16.65 13.30 -13.50
N LEU A 598 16.89 14.56 -13.88
CA LEU A 598 16.84 15.02 -15.26
C LEU A 598 15.46 14.75 -15.89
N TRP A 599 14.40 15.17 -15.19
CA TRP A 599 13.04 15.10 -15.71
C TRP A 599 12.77 16.31 -16.61
N ASN A 600 12.49 16.03 -17.88
CA ASN A 600 12.32 17.04 -18.92
C ASN A 600 10.84 17.40 -19.18
N GLY A 601 10.02 17.46 -18.13
CA GLY A 601 8.63 17.86 -18.29
C GLY A 601 7.70 16.77 -18.84
N HIS A 602 6.47 17.20 -19.11
CA HIS A 602 5.54 16.47 -19.96
C HIS A 602 5.92 16.71 -21.42
N THR A 603 6.31 15.67 -22.16
CA THR A 603 6.78 15.84 -23.53
C THR A 603 5.74 16.50 -24.45
N ASP A 604 6.20 17.18 -25.50
CA ASP A 604 5.39 17.87 -26.51
C ASP A 604 4.59 16.93 -27.43
N SER A 605 4.76 15.63 -27.24
CA SER A 605 4.13 14.56 -28.01
C SER A 605 2.60 14.66 -27.92
N ARG A 606 2.01 15.29 -28.94
CA ARG A 606 0.57 15.32 -29.24
C ARG A 606 -0.01 13.95 -29.62
N TYR A 607 0.65 12.84 -29.31
CA TYR A 607 0.14 11.51 -29.60
C TYR A 607 -0.92 11.09 -28.57
N GLY A 608 -2.10 11.70 -28.71
CA GLY A 608 -3.34 11.33 -28.04
C GLY A 608 -4.01 12.54 -27.40
N ASP A 609 -5.27 12.80 -27.75
CA ASP A 609 -6.15 13.80 -27.11
C ASP A 609 -6.54 13.40 -25.67
N ILE A 610 -5.58 12.88 -24.89
CA ILE A 610 -5.76 12.35 -23.54
C ILE A 610 -5.00 13.29 -22.60
N GLN A 611 -5.74 14.14 -21.90
CA GLN A 611 -5.27 14.77 -20.67
C GLN A 611 -5.46 13.78 -19.51
N PRO A 612 -4.54 13.72 -18.53
CA PRO A 612 -3.29 14.47 -18.51
C PRO A 612 -2.33 14.01 -19.63
N LEU A 613 -1.66 14.95 -20.29
CA LEU A 613 -0.75 14.65 -21.40
C LEU A 613 0.32 13.65 -20.94
N SER A 614 0.35 12.50 -21.61
CA SER A 614 1.26 11.39 -21.33
C SER A 614 2.58 11.55 -22.08
N GLY A 615 3.67 11.67 -21.33
CA GLY A 615 5.04 11.66 -21.81
C GLY A 615 5.97 11.81 -20.61
N TRP A 616 6.54 10.70 -20.14
CA TRP A 616 7.43 10.65 -18.98
C TRP A 616 8.82 10.26 -19.44
N GLU A 617 9.77 11.19 -19.41
CA GLU A 617 11.15 10.88 -19.82
C GLU A 617 12.14 11.40 -18.77
N PRO A 618 12.32 10.71 -17.63
CA PRO A 618 13.38 11.05 -16.67
C PRO A 618 14.71 10.42 -17.06
N GLY A 619 15.83 11.12 -16.94
CA GLY A 619 17.16 10.58 -17.30
C GLY A 619 17.63 9.37 -16.49
N ALA A 620 17.37 9.29 -15.18
CA ALA A 620 17.61 8.09 -14.35
C ALA A 620 16.90 8.20 -12.99
N ALA A 621 16.75 7.08 -12.27
CA ALA A 621 16.10 7.11 -10.94
C ALA A 621 16.62 6.07 -9.93
N PHE A 622 16.67 6.48 -8.66
CA PHE A 622 16.94 5.64 -7.50
C PHE A 622 15.64 5.25 -6.79
N PHE A 623 15.36 3.96 -6.74
CA PHE A 623 14.18 3.38 -6.10
C PHE A 623 14.57 2.67 -4.82
N TYR A 624 13.92 3.01 -3.71
CA TYR A 624 13.91 2.16 -2.54
C TYR A 624 12.75 1.18 -2.61
N THR A 625 13.02 -0.11 -2.72
CA THR A 625 12.00 -1.16 -2.68
C THR A 625 12.65 -2.48 -2.28
N ASN A 626 11.89 -3.39 -1.66
CA ASN A 626 12.39 -4.71 -1.25
C ASN A 626 13.67 -4.61 -0.40
N GLU A 627 13.71 -3.61 0.50
CA GLU A 627 14.81 -3.35 1.42
C GLU A 627 16.16 -3.06 0.72
N ARG A 628 16.14 -2.42 -0.47
CA ARG A 628 17.33 -2.06 -1.26
C ARG A 628 17.10 -0.80 -2.06
N PHE A 629 18.18 -0.04 -2.33
CA PHE A 629 18.18 0.95 -3.39
C PHE A 629 18.58 0.30 -4.71
N LYS A 630 17.83 0.60 -5.78
CA LYS A 630 18.11 0.20 -7.16
C LYS A 630 18.18 1.45 -8.02
N SER A 631 19.17 1.53 -8.90
CA SER A 631 19.23 2.54 -9.96
C SER A 631 18.70 1.95 -11.24
N HIS A 632 17.75 2.60 -11.90
CA HIS A 632 17.28 2.21 -13.23
C HIS A 632 17.79 3.19 -14.28
N SER A 633 18.13 2.62 -15.45
CA SER A 633 18.41 3.38 -16.67
C SER A 633 17.11 3.89 -17.27
N TYR A 634 17.19 5.02 -17.96
CA TYR A 634 16.09 5.51 -18.75
C TYR A 634 15.95 4.81 -20.11
N HIS A 635 17.06 4.47 -20.77
CA HIS A 635 17.05 3.85 -22.11
C HIS A 635 16.21 2.57 -22.15
N GLU A 636 16.33 1.76 -21.10
CA GLU A 636 15.48 0.62 -20.85
C GLU A 636 15.07 0.66 -19.39
N TRP A 637 13.85 1.10 -19.08
CA TRP A 637 13.34 1.16 -17.70
C TRP A 637 13.46 -0.17 -16.92
N SER A 638 13.52 -1.30 -17.64
CA SER A 638 13.77 -2.62 -17.06
C SER A 638 15.24 -2.89 -16.69
N GLU A 639 16.17 -2.06 -17.16
CA GLU A 639 17.60 -2.17 -16.91
C GLU A 639 17.96 -1.54 -15.56
N VAL A 640 18.54 -2.37 -14.69
CA VAL A 640 19.06 -1.95 -13.39
C VAL A 640 20.56 -1.71 -13.52
N LEU A 641 20.97 -0.45 -13.43
CA LEU A 641 22.37 -0.02 -13.49
C LEU A 641 23.16 -0.43 -12.24
N GLY A 642 22.49 -0.46 -11.08
CA GLY A 642 23.11 -0.87 -9.83
C GLY A 642 22.12 -1.12 -8.71
N VAL A 643 22.56 -1.88 -7.72
CA VAL A 643 21.76 -2.25 -6.54
C VAL A 643 22.64 -2.27 -5.30
N THR A 644 22.11 -1.81 -4.18
CA THR A 644 22.79 -1.92 -2.89
C THR A 644 22.69 -3.34 -2.33
N ASP A 645 23.55 -3.64 -1.35
CA ASP A 645 23.22 -4.69 -0.40
C ASP A 645 21.90 -4.38 0.32
N LYS A 646 21.35 -5.39 1.00
CA LYS A 646 20.11 -5.26 1.77
C LYS A 646 20.25 -4.15 2.83
N LEU A 647 19.54 -3.04 2.62
CA LEU A 647 19.50 -1.87 3.48
C LEU A 647 18.08 -1.73 4.06
N ARG A 648 17.97 -1.90 5.37
CA ARG A 648 16.71 -1.76 6.12
C ARG A 648 16.59 -0.37 6.68
N LEU A 649 15.66 0.41 6.12
CA LEU A 649 15.16 1.62 6.77
C LEU A 649 14.13 1.20 7.83
N GLN A 650 14.01 1.97 8.90
CA GLN A 650 13.10 1.71 10.01
C GLN A 650 12.00 2.75 10.03
N GLU A 651 10.79 2.31 10.39
CA GLU A 651 9.67 3.21 10.71
C GLU A 651 10.02 4.10 11.91
N ASP A 652 9.43 5.29 11.95
CA ASP A 652 9.65 6.33 12.96
C ASP A 652 11.11 6.79 13.07
N VAL A 653 11.87 6.71 11.97
CA VAL A 653 13.27 7.15 11.89
C VAL A 653 13.45 8.12 10.74
N THR A 654 14.08 9.26 11.04
CA THR A 654 14.51 10.26 10.06
C THR A 654 15.85 9.89 9.46
N TYR A 655 15.94 9.94 8.13
CA TYR A 655 17.17 9.70 7.39
C TYR A 655 17.56 10.94 6.59
N ASN A 656 18.85 11.24 6.56
CA ASN A 656 19.43 12.21 5.64
C ASN A 656 19.77 11.52 4.32
N PHE A 657 19.48 12.22 3.22
CA PHE A 657 19.79 11.80 1.87
C PHE A 657 20.65 12.86 1.19
N THR A 658 21.68 12.39 0.50
CA THR A 658 22.42 13.19 -0.49
C THR A 658 22.35 12.49 -1.83
N VAL A 659 21.76 13.14 -2.82
CA VAL A 659 21.74 12.70 -4.23
C VAL A 659 22.63 13.63 -5.01
N ARG A 660 23.48 13.09 -5.87
CA ARG A 660 24.42 13.88 -6.66
C ARG A 660 24.46 13.38 -8.09
N VAL A 661 24.36 14.31 -9.02
CA VAL A 661 24.47 14.10 -10.47
C VAL A 661 25.70 14.84 -10.96
N GLU A 662 26.61 14.12 -11.62
CA GLU A 662 27.81 14.70 -12.21
C GLU A 662 28.04 14.17 -13.62
N GLN A 663 28.42 15.03 -14.54
CA GLN A 663 28.91 14.64 -15.85
C GLN A 663 30.35 14.08 -15.74
N THR A 664 30.57 12.88 -16.29
CA THR A 664 31.90 12.22 -16.31
C THR A 664 32.47 12.01 -17.71
N GLY A 665 31.62 12.10 -18.74
CA GLY A 665 31.98 12.05 -20.16
C GLY A 665 31.22 13.11 -20.97
N ILE A 666 31.31 13.09 -22.31
CA ILE A 666 30.60 14.08 -23.15
C ILE A 666 29.09 14.03 -22.88
N TYR A 667 28.52 12.83 -22.72
CA TYR A 667 27.12 12.63 -22.34
C TYR A 667 26.96 11.79 -21.08
N ASP A 668 27.98 11.02 -20.68
CA ASP A 668 27.92 10.11 -19.53
C ASP A 668 27.64 10.83 -18.20
N ARG A 669 26.84 10.21 -17.36
CA ARG A 669 26.43 10.72 -16.04
C ARG A 669 26.79 9.75 -14.92
N LEU A 670 27.34 10.28 -13.85
CA LEU A 670 27.59 9.59 -12.59
C LEU A 670 26.53 9.98 -11.57
N TYR A 671 25.67 9.03 -11.25
CA TYR A 671 24.64 9.18 -10.23
C TYR A 671 25.13 8.60 -8.91
N SER A 672 25.09 9.41 -7.86
CA SER A 672 25.57 9.01 -6.53
C SER A 672 24.51 9.27 -5.46
N LEU A 673 24.25 8.27 -4.63
CA LEU A 673 23.29 8.31 -3.52
C LEU A 673 24.01 7.99 -2.20
N LYS A 674 23.79 8.81 -1.18
CA LYS A 674 24.19 8.58 0.21
C LYS A 674 22.97 8.67 1.11
N VAL A 675 22.91 7.79 2.11
CA VAL A 675 21.83 7.77 3.11
C VAL A 675 22.37 7.39 4.49
N TRP A 676 21.92 8.07 5.55
CA TRP A 676 22.25 7.76 6.94
C TRP A 676 21.19 8.27 7.92
N GLU A 677 21.10 7.63 9.09
CA GLU A 677 20.15 8.03 10.15
C GLU A 677 20.52 9.41 10.71
N GLU A 678 19.52 10.27 10.90
CA GLU A 678 19.74 11.61 11.44
C GLU A 678 20.37 11.59 12.84
N GLY A 679 21.26 12.55 13.10
CA GLY A 679 22.03 12.61 14.34
C GLY A 679 23.21 11.63 14.41
N THR A 680 23.37 10.75 13.42
CA THR A 680 24.57 9.92 13.26
C THR A 680 25.62 10.59 12.36
N ALA A 681 26.84 10.05 12.36
CA ALA A 681 27.92 10.61 11.54
C ALA A 681 27.70 10.25 10.06
N GLU A 682 27.82 11.25 9.19
CA GLU A 682 27.75 11.07 7.74
C GLU A 682 28.77 10.01 7.25
N PRO A 683 28.35 9.06 6.41
CA PRO A 683 29.24 8.06 5.82
C PRO A 683 30.34 8.67 4.94
N VAL A 684 31.55 8.09 5.00
CA VAL A 684 32.73 8.55 4.23
C VAL A 684 32.67 8.19 2.74
N GLY A 685 31.65 7.43 2.29
CA GLY A 685 31.48 7.01 0.90
C GLY A 685 30.00 6.99 0.47
N TRP A 686 29.76 6.64 -0.80
CA TRP A 686 28.42 6.54 -1.37
C TRP A 686 27.75 5.22 -1.03
N THR A 687 26.46 5.25 -0.73
CA THR A 687 25.63 4.05 -0.51
C THR A 687 25.41 3.31 -1.82
N LEU A 688 25.12 4.05 -2.90
CA LEU A 688 25.03 3.55 -4.27
C LEU A 688 25.68 4.58 -5.19
N GLN A 689 26.46 4.12 -6.16
CA GLN A 689 27.05 4.98 -7.17
C GLN A 689 27.11 4.21 -8.49
N VAL A 690 26.57 4.78 -9.54
CA VAL A 690 26.49 4.16 -10.87
C VAL A 690 26.81 5.19 -11.95
N GLU A 691 27.50 4.73 -12.99
CA GLU A 691 27.77 5.52 -14.19
C GLU A 691 26.87 4.99 -15.30
N GLU A 692 26.17 5.89 -15.96
CA GLU A 692 25.38 5.62 -17.16
C GLU A 692 26.05 6.29 -18.35
N ALA A 693 26.29 5.51 -19.40
CA ALA A 693 26.91 5.99 -20.61
C ALA A 693 25.84 6.31 -21.65
N PHE A 694 25.91 7.51 -22.24
CA PHE A 694 24.90 8.00 -23.17
C PHE A 694 25.47 8.11 -24.58
N SER A 695 24.68 7.73 -25.59
CA SER A 695 25.02 8.04 -26.98
C SER A 695 24.58 9.47 -27.33
N LEU A 696 25.12 10.01 -28.42
CA LEU A 696 24.82 11.38 -28.85
C LEU A 696 23.31 11.61 -29.10
N ASP A 697 22.64 10.64 -29.70
CA ASP A 697 21.22 10.76 -30.07
C ASP A 697 20.29 10.50 -28.89
N GLU A 698 20.84 10.13 -27.72
CA GLU A 698 20.10 9.69 -26.54
C GLU A 698 20.55 10.43 -25.26
N ALA A 699 21.41 11.44 -25.39
CA ALA A 699 21.89 12.23 -24.25
C ALA A 699 20.70 12.89 -23.55
N PRO A 700 20.61 12.81 -22.21
CA PRO A 700 19.50 13.39 -21.50
C PRO A 700 19.62 14.90 -21.64
N ALA A 701 18.50 15.55 -22.01
CA ALA A 701 18.36 16.98 -21.80
C ALA A 701 18.60 17.27 -20.30
N THR A 702 19.26 18.37 -20.01
CA THR A 702 19.32 18.96 -18.67
C THR A 702 17.90 19.04 -18.08
N GLY A 703 17.75 18.91 -16.76
CA GLY A 703 16.42 18.63 -16.24
C GLY A 703 16.24 18.66 -14.73
N SER A 704 14.97 18.74 -14.36
CA SER A 704 14.48 18.83 -12.98
C SER A 704 14.67 17.53 -12.18
N LEU A 705 14.43 17.61 -10.87
CA LEU A 705 14.34 16.47 -9.95
C LEU A 705 12.86 16.15 -9.69
N TYR A 706 12.49 14.88 -9.67
CA TYR A 706 11.20 14.45 -9.13
C TYR A 706 11.37 13.57 -7.88
N LEU A 707 10.42 13.73 -6.97
CA LEU A 707 10.27 12.91 -5.77
C LEU A 707 8.96 12.14 -5.91
N ASN A 708 9.03 10.84 -5.61
CA ASN A 708 7.85 9.99 -5.67
C ASN A 708 7.73 9.10 -4.44
N ALA A 709 6.51 8.96 -3.95
CA ALA A 709 6.12 7.97 -2.94
C ALA A 709 5.01 7.10 -3.52
N HIS A 710 5.17 5.79 -3.49
CA HIS A 710 4.25 4.82 -4.09
C HIS A 710 3.94 3.76 -3.04
N TYR A 711 2.73 3.73 -2.48
CA TYR A 711 2.31 2.93 -1.31
C TYR A 711 3.11 3.12 0.00
N PHE A 712 4.21 3.87 0.01
CA PHE A 712 4.91 4.24 1.25
C PHE A 712 4.36 5.53 1.83
N ASP A 713 4.33 5.55 3.15
CA ASP A 713 4.05 6.74 3.93
C ASP A 713 5.37 7.35 4.43
N VAL A 714 5.80 8.41 3.75
CA VAL A 714 7.05 9.12 4.02
C VAL A 714 6.82 10.62 3.98
N THR A 715 7.53 11.36 4.84
CA THR A 715 7.56 12.83 4.77
C THR A 715 8.88 13.28 4.17
N PHE A 716 8.83 14.01 3.05
CA PHE A 716 9.99 14.71 2.50
C PHE A 716 10.15 16.03 3.25
N GLY A 717 11.19 16.12 4.08
CA GLY A 717 11.49 17.30 4.88
C GLY A 717 12.16 18.41 4.07
N ASP A 718 12.88 19.29 4.77
CA ASP A 718 13.61 20.39 4.17
C ASP A 718 14.59 19.88 3.11
N LEU A 719 14.70 20.65 2.02
CA LEU A 719 15.47 20.28 0.85
C LEU A 719 16.35 21.43 0.41
N THR A 720 17.59 21.12 0.02
CA THR A 720 18.54 22.07 -0.57
C THR A 720 19.16 21.47 -1.81
N ILE A 721 19.17 22.22 -2.90
CA ILE A 721 19.80 21.89 -4.17
C ILE A 721 20.93 22.89 -4.38
N THR A 722 22.10 22.37 -4.68
CA THR A 722 23.32 23.16 -4.88
C THR A 722 23.91 22.80 -6.23
N GLU A 723 24.02 23.80 -7.09
CA GLU A 723 24.69 23.68 -8.39
C GLU A 723 26.18 23.35 -8.21
N ILE A 724 26.70 22.48 -9.05
CA ILE A 724 28.12 22.10 -9.08
C ILE A 724 28.80 22.86 -10.23
N THR A 725 29.12 24.13 -10.00
CA THR A 725 29.75 24.99 -11.01
C THR A 725 31.12 24.48 -11.49
N GLY A 726 31.38 24.57 -12.80
CA GLY A 726 32.72 24.41 -13.39
C GLY A 726 33.19 22.98 -13.57
N ARG A 727 32.26 22.01 -13.63
CA ARG A 727 32.53 20.61 -13.98
C ARG A 727 31.95 20.19 -15.32
N ASP A 728 31.27 21.09 -16.00
CA ASP A 728 30.65 20.82 -17.28
C ASP A 728 31.75 20.53 -18.29
N ILE A 729 31.69 19.35 -18.90
CA ILE A 729 32.61 18.97 -19.97
C ILE A 729 32.26 19.77 -21.25
N ILE A 730 31.03 20.31 -21.30
CA ILE A 730 30.52 21.26 -22.30
C ILE A 730 30.14 22.55 -21.56
N GLN A 731 30.76 23.68 -21.87
CA GLN A 731 30.43 24.99 -21.26
C GLN A 731 29.46 25.77 -22.18
N GLY A 732 28.21 25.98 -21.76
CA GLY A 732 27.19 26.78 -22.47
C GLY A 732 26.01 27.13 -21.54
N ASP A 733 25.20 28.13 -21.90
CA ASP A 733 23.86 28.34 -21.31
C ASP A 733 22.77 27.77 -22.24
N ASP A 734 21.61 27.48 -21.64
CA ASP A 734 20.63 26.45 -22.03
C ASP A 734 19.77 26.74 -23.27
N SER A 735 20.30 27.38 -24.31
CA SER A 735 19.59 27.50 -25.60
C SER A 735 20.41 27.24 -26.85
N ASP A 736 21.73 27.06 -26.71
CA ASP A 736 22.63 26.73 -27.82
C ASP A 736 23.56 25.57 -27.43
N GLU A 737 23.02 24.35 -27.39
CA GLU A 737 23.86 23.14 -27.34
C GLU A 737 24.52 22.91 -28.70
N VAL A 738 25.79 23.31 -28.83
CA VAL A 738 26.70 22.80 -29.87
C VAL A 738 27.84 22.04 -29.21
N GLN A 739 27.96 20.77 -29.56
CA GLN A 739 29.03 19.87 -29.14
C GLN A 739 30.44 20.46 -29.39
N VAL A 740 31.42 20.08 -28.54
CA VAL A 740 32.56 19.20 -28.90
C VAL A 740 33.66 19.29 -27.83
N ALA A 741 34.22 18.13 -27.47
CA ALA A 741 35.36 17.96 -26.58
C ALA A 741 36.69 18.44 -27.21
N VAL A 742 37.51 19.16 -26.43
CA VAL A 742 38.91 19.49 -26.77
C VAL A 742 39.86 18.84 -25.75
N ASP A 743 40.62 17.83 -26.16
CA ASP A 743 41.79 17.38 -25.39
C ASP A 743 42.99 18.32 -25.67
N THR A 744 43.17 19.30 -24.78
CA THR A 744 44.25 20.30 -24.89
C THR A 744 45.66 19.76 -24.59
N SER A 745 45.84 18.45 -24.35
CA SER A 745 47.12 17.87 -23.94
C SER A 745 47.99 17.31 -25.08
N SER A 746 47.47 17.21 -26.31
CA SER A 746 48.19 16.68 -27.48
C SER A 746 48.79 17.79 -28.34
N SER A 747 50.10 17.71 -28.65
CA SER A 747 50.81 18.72 -29.45
C SER A 747 50.82 18.47 -30.96
N THR A 748 50.00 17.54 -31.46
CA THR A 748 49.88 17.24 -32.91
C THR A 748 48.45 16.78 -33.22
N PRO A 749 47.83 17.21 -34.35
CA PRO A 749 46.51 16.73 -34.74
C PRO A 749 46.57 15.21 -35.01
N GLY A 750 45.75 14.44 -34.31
CA GLY A 750 45.62 13.00 -34.53
C GLY A 750 44.54 12.69 -35.56
N LEU A 751 44.69 11.60 -36.30
CA LEU A 751 43.63 11.05 -37.13
C LEU A 751 42.43 10.66 -36.23
N GLY A 752 41.26 11.25 -36.48
CA GLY A 752 40.00 10.92 -35.78
C GLY A 752 39.37 12.01 -34.91
N GLU A 753 39.76 13.29 -35.06
CA GLU A 753 39.16 14.42 -34.34
C GLU A 753 38.43 15.37 -35.31
N ILE A 754 37.31 15.94 -34.85
CA ILE A 754 36.59 17.05 -35.52
C ILE A 754 37.19 18.36 -35.00
N ASP A 755 37.76 19.16 -35.90
CA ASP A 755 38.30 20.48 -35.55
C ASP A 755 37.21 21.56 -35.64
N VAL A 756 36.94 22.28 -34.55
CA VAL A 756 35.95 23.38 -34.46
C VAL A 756 36.66 24.74 -34.32
N PHE A 757 36.16 25.76 -35.01
CA PHE A 757 36.66 27.15 -34.95
C PHE A 757 35.64 28.08 -34.29
N VAL A 758 36.10 28.97 -33.40
CA VAL A 758 35.24 29.90 -32.65
C VAL A 758 35.70 31.35 -32.89
N GLY A 759 34.76 32.22 -33.29
CA GLY A 759 34.97 33.67 -33.37
C GLY A 759 34.95 34.35 -32.00
N VAL A 760 35.60 35.51 -31.87
CA VAL A 760 35.58 36.26 -30.60
C VAL A 760 34.19 36.84 -30.37
N GLY A 761 33.46 36.30 -29.40
CA GLY A 761 32.10 36.73 -29.05
C GLY A 761 31.03 35.65 -29.16
N GLY A 762 31.38 34.43 -29.59
CA GLY A 762 30.51 33.25 -29.49
C GLY A 762 29.31 33.18 -30.44
N ALA A 763 29.14 34.14 -31.35
CA ALA A 763 27.97 34.19 -32.23
C ALA A 763 28.05 33.31 -33.49
N ASP A 764 29.23 32.79 -33.84
CA ASP A 764 29.43 32.03 -35.07
C ASP A 764 30.17 30.71 -34.79
N THR A 765 29.49 29.58 -35.03
CA THR A 765 30.02 28.22 -34.86
C THR A 765 30.07 27.48 -36.18
N PHE A 766 31.20 26.82 -36.46
CA PHE A 766 31.45 26.03 -37.68
C PHE A 766 31.32 24.52 -37.43
N VAL A 767 30.59 23.81 -38.28
CA VAL A 767 30.53 22.33 -38.29
C VAL A 767 30.63 21.83 -39.74
N PHE A 768 31.49 20.83 -39.99
CA PHE A 768 31.52 20.11 -41.27
C PHE A 768 30.52 18.94 -41.24
N GLY A 769 29.58 18.90 -42.18
CA GLY A 769 28.67 17.76 -42.35
C GLY A 769 27.87 17.84 -43.64
N ASP A 770 27.58 16.67 -44.23
CA ASP A 770 26.59 16.49 -45.28
C ASP A 770 25.16 16.43 -44.68
N MET A 771 24.14 16.27 -45.52
CA MET A 771 22.75 16.05 -45.09
C MET A 771 22.45 14.55 -44.85
N GLY A 772 23.40 13.77 -44.30
CA GLY A 772 23.27 12.31 -44.16
C GLY A 772 24.19 11.54 -43.19
N GLY A 773 25.23 12.16 -42.59
CA GLY A 773 26.14 11.56 -41.61
C GLY A 773 27.58 12.10 -41.69
N ALA A 774 28.19 12.38 -40.53
CA ALA A 774 29.58 12.83 -40.42
C ALA A 774 30.58 11.79 -41.01
N TYR A 775 31.52 12.23 -41.85
CA TYR A 775 32.47 11.32 -42.50
C TYR A 775 33.68 10.96 -41.63
N TYR A 776 33.93 9.64 -41.59
CA TYR A 776 35.14 8.95 -41.15
C TYR A 776 35.85 8.40 -42.41
N ASP A 777 37.15 8.66 -42.58
CA ASP A 777 37.99 8.05 -43.63
C ASP A 777 38.89 6.97 -43.01
N ASP A 778 38.75 5.72 -43.47
CA ASP A 778 39.54 4.56 -43.05
C ASP A 778 40.74 4.25 -43.95
N GLY A 779 41.04 5.12 -44.92
CA GLY A 779 42.26 5.08 -45.70
C GLY A 779 42.29 4.04 -46.81
N VAL A 780 41.15 3.63 -47.38
CA VAL A 780 41.13 2.70 -48.53
C VAL A 780 40.31 3.21 -49.73
N GLY A 781 40.89 4.14 -50.47
CA GLY A 781 40.88 4.18 -51.95
C GLY A 781 39.55 4.31 -52.71
N ALA A 782 39.29 5.56 -53.10
CA ALA A 782 38.77 6.02 -54.40
C ALA A 782 37.37 5.57 -54.87
N ASN A 783 36.44 6.53 -54.98
CA ASN A 783 36.12 7.15 -56.27
C ASN A 783 35.14 8.33 -56.12
N ALA A 784 35.61 9.51 -56.55
CA ALA A 784 34.88 10.58 -57.24
C ALA A 784 33.39 10.79 -56.91
N GLY A 785 33.14 11.77 -56.03
CA GLY A 785 32.55 13.06 -56.41
C GLY A 785 31.21 13.01 -57.13
N GLU A 786 30.16 13.33 -56.38
CA GLU A 786 29.08 14.24 -56.75
C GLU A 786 28.26 14.45 -55.46
N ASP A 787 28.40 15.63 -54.83
CA ASP A 787 27.56 16.23 -53.78
C ASP A 787 28.15 16.51 -52.38
N ASP A 788 29.47 16.78 -52.28
CA ASP A 788 30.08 17.29 -51.04
C ASP A 788 30.16 18.83 -51.04
N TYR A 789 29.26 19.51 -50.32
CA TYR A 789 29.31 20.97 -50.14
C TYR A 789 28.92 21.39 -48.71
N GLY A 790 29.84 22.03 -48.00
CA GLY A 790 29.51 22.88 -46.85
C GLY A 790 29.26 24.33 -47.30
N PHE A 791 28.14 24.93 -46.89
CA PHE A 791 27.82 26.33 -47.18
C PHE A 791 27.88 27.17 -45.91
N VAL A 792 28.59 28.29 -45.97
CA VAL A 792 28.54 29.32 -44.91
C VAL A 792 27.48 30.34 -45.30
N TYR A 793 26.51 30.56 -44.41
CA TYR A 793 25.50 31.61 -44.60
C TYR A 793 25.44 32.51 -43.38
N ASP A 794 25.72 33.79 -43.68
CA ASP A 794 25.68 34.97 -42.83
C ASP A 794 27.00 35.36 -42.14
N PHE A 795 27.58 36.44 -42.65
CA PHE A 795 28.55 37.28 -41.97
C PHE A 795 27.90 38.66 -41.89
N THR A 796 27.51 39.12 -40.71
CA THR A 796 27.03 40.50 -40.55
C THR A 796 28.20 41.49 -40.55
N SER A 797 27.92 42.79 -40.68
CA SER A 797 28.77 43.75 -41.39
C SER A 797 30.06 44.27 -40.72
N ASP A 798 30.68 43.55 -39.79
CA ASP A 798 31.97 43.97 -39.20
C ASP A 798 33.04 42.86 -39.38
N THR A 799 34.33 43.21 -39.27
CA THR A 799 35.46 42.39 -39.74
C THR A 799 35.50 40.97 -39.14
N ASP A 800 35.29 39.97 -40.00
CA ASP A 800 35.29 38.55 -39.62
C ASP A 800 36.71 37.95 -39.54
N HIS A 801 36.92 37.02 -38.60
CA HIS A 801 38.17 36.31 -38.40
C HIS A 801 37.95 34.79 -38.53
N VAL A 802 38.64 34.14 -39.47
CA VAL A 802 38.60 32.67 -39.67
C VAL A 802 39.99 32.11 -39.43
N GLN A 803 40.22 31.37 -38.35
CA GLN A 803 41.51 30.69 -38.08
C GLN A 803 41.45 29.26 -38.62
N LEU A 804 42.49 28.75 -39.30
CA LEU A 804 42.58 27.37 -39.76
C LEU A 804 43.64 26.60 -38.94
N ALA A 805 43.36 25.38 -38.52
CA ALA A 805 44.35 24.58 -37.80
C ALA A 805 45.34 23.96 -38.80
N GLY A 806 46.60 24.40 -38.81
CA GLY A 806 47.64 23.87 -39.69
C GLY A 806 48.58 24.95 -40.22
N SER A 807 49.57 24.54 -41.02
CA SER A 807 50.47 25.47 -41.69
C SER A 807 49.88 25.93 -43.02
N ALA A 808 50.30 27.09 -43.50
CA ALA A 808 49.89 27.61 -44.82
C ALA A 808 50.18 26.66 -46.00
N ALA A 809 51.02 25.64 -45.80
CA ALA A 809 51.34 24.64 -46.82
C ALA A 809 50.30 23.52 -46.94
N ASP A 810 49.38 23.42 -45.98
CA ASP A 810 48.39 22.35 -45.89
C ASP A 810 47.09 22.70 -46.65
N TYR A 811 46.97 23.94 -47.13
CA TYR A 811 45.75 24.48 -47.75
C TYR A 811 46.01 25.25 -49.05
N VAL A 812 45.05 25.20 -49.97
CA VAL A 812 44.99 26.04 -51.18
C VAL A 812 43.70 26.84 -51.20
N LEU A 813 43.80 28.14 -51.49
CA LEU A 813 42.64 29.00 -51.69
C LEU A 813 42.44 29.33 -53.17
N SER A 814 41.18 29.36 -53.60
CA SER A 814 40.80 29.75 -54.95
C SER A 814 39.54 30.60 -54.92
N THR A 815 39.61 31.81 -55.47
CA THR A 815 38.46 32.71 -55.59
C THR A 815 37.64 32.40 -56.84
N ASP A 816 36.32 32.30 -56.69
CA ASP A 816 35.34 32.09 -57.78
C ASP A 816 35.67 30.87 -58.66
N ALA A 817 36.00 29.74 -58.01
CA ALA A 817 36.38 28.51 -58.69
C ALA A 817 35.25 28.03 -59.65
N PRO A 818 35.57 27.66 -60.90
CA PRO A 818 34.54 27.31 -61.89
C PRO A 818 33.69 26.11 -61.47
N GLY A 819 32.37 26.29 -61.43
CA GLY A 819 31.41 25.25 -61.05
C GLY A 819 30.93 25.32 -59.60
N LEU A 820 31.50 26.22 -58.79
CA LEU A 820 31.10 26.48 -57.42
C LEU A 820 30.37 27.83 -57.29
N SER A 821 29.72 28.07 -56.14
CA SER A 821 29.13 29.37 -55.81
C SER A 821 30.22 30.46 -55.70
N PRO A 822 29.93 31.73 -56.07
CA PRO A 822 30.91 32.82 -55.98
C PRO A 822 31.42 33.04 -54.54
N GLY A 823 32.72 33.31 -54.37
CA GLY A 823 33.38 33.42 -53.07
C GLY A 823 34.78 32.81 -53.02
N THR A 824 35.35 32.65 -51.83
CA THR A 824 36.66 32.00 -51.63
C THR A 824 36.46 30.52 -51.27
N ALA A 825 36.93 29.63 -52.14
CA ALA A 825 36.95 28.18 -51.91
C ALA A 825 38.24 27.77 -51.17
N ILE A 826 38.07 26.92 -50.14
CA ILE A 826 39.16 26.39 -49.31
C ILE A 826 39.35 24.92 -49.65
N TRP A 827 40.58 24.58 -50.03
CA TRP A 827 40.97 23.22 -50.39
C TRP A 827 42.06 22.72 -49.45
N LYS A 828 41.96 21.47 -49.01
CA LYS A 828 43.06 20.78 -48.35
C LYS A 828 44.02 20.25 -49.42
N VAL A 829 45.32 20.52 -49.25
CA VAL A 829 46.35 20.04 -50.20
C VAL A 829 46.46 18.53 -50.08
N GLY A 830 46.35 17.83 -51.21
CA GLY A 830 46.51 16.39 -51.26
C GLY A 830 47.96 15.98 -50.94
N GLU A 831 48.14 15.01 -50.04
CA GLU A 831 49.47 14.44 -49.78
C GLU A 831 49.78 13.29 -50.75
N ASN A 832 51.08 13.00 -50.97
CA ASN A 832 51.54 11.81 -51.70
C ASN A 832 51.02 11.61 -53.14
N GLY A 833 50.56 12.69 -53.79
CA GLY A 833 50.11 12.69 -55.18
C GLY A 833 48.61 12.53 -55.36
N ASP A 834 47.86 12.56 -54.27
CA ASP A 834 46.39 12.66 -54.29
C ASP A 834 45.94 14.07 -54.72
N ALA A 835 44.68 14.17 -55.14
CA ALA A 835 44.10 15.44 -55.57
C ALA A 835 43.75 16.31 -54.36
N ASP A 836 43.84 17.63 -54.51
CA ASP A 836 43.36 18.57 -53.51
C ASP A 836 41.84 18.41 -53.31
N GLU A 837 41.38 18.51 -52.08
CA GLU A 837 39.99 18.23 -51.67
C GLU A 837 39.27 19.50 -51.23
N LEU A 838 38.06 19.74 -51.76
CA LEU A 838 37.26 20.91 -51.40
C LEU A 838 36.63 20.68 -50.04
N ILE A 839 36.93 21.54 -49.08
CA ILE A 839 36.40 21.42 -47.71
C ILE A 839 35.43 22.54 -47.35
N GLY A 840 35.39 23.65 -48.11
CA GLY A 840 34.38 24.70 -47.88
C GLY A 840 34.40 25.86 -48.89
N ILE A 841 33.30 26.61 -48.92
CA ILE A 841 33.16 27.85 -49.71
C ILE A 841 32.68 28.98 -48.81
N LEU A 842 33.48 30.05 -48.72
CA LEU A 842 33.12 31.29 -48.05
C LEU A 842 32.46 32.24 -49.04
N ASN A 843 31.14 32.36 -48.96
CA ASN A 843 30.36 33.17 -49.87
C ASN A 843 30.58 34.67 -49.58
N SER A 844 30.80 35.47 -50.61
CA SER A 844 31.05 36.94 -50.52
C SER A 844 32.31 37.37 -49.73
N VAL A 845 33.21 36.46 -49.38
CA VAL A 845 34.54 36.75 -48.81
C VAL A 845 35.61 36.63 -49.89
N TYR A 846 36.47 37.63 -50.01
CA TYR A 846 37.54 37.71 -51.01
C TYR A 846 38.88 38.09 -50.34
N ASP A 847 40.00 37.58 -50.86
CA ASP A 847 41.38 37.97 -50.47
C ASP A 847 41.86 37.58 -49.05
N LEU A 848 41.64 36.34 -48.61
CA LEU A 848 42.22 35.81 -47.37
C LEU A 848 43.74 35.56 -47.49
N ASP A 849 44.58 36.10 -46.59
CA ASP A 849 46.05 35.91 -46.59
C ASP A 849 46.48 34.82 -45.58
N LEU A 850 47.09 33.75 -46.08
CA LEU A 850 47.53 32.59 -45.28
C LEU A 850 48.97 32.68 -44.75
N ASN A 851 49.68 33.81 -44.90
CA ASN A 851 51.09 33.89 -44.51
C ASN A 851 51.34 34.09 -42.99
N SER A 852 50.30 34.04 -42.15
CA SER A 852 50.33 34.24 -40.69
C SER A 852 49.69 33.06 -39.96
N ALA A 853 50.14 32.74 -38.74
CA ALA A 853 49.60 31.65 -37.91
C ALA A 853 48.22 31.98 -37.29
N ASP A 854 47.92 33.28 -37.21
CA ASP A 854 46.58 33.80 -36.96
C ASP A 854 46.12 34.39 -38.29
N PHE A 855 45.14 33.76 -38.91
CA PHE A 855 44.62 34.13 -40.22
C PHE A 855 43.76 35.38 -40.05
N ILE A 856 44.29 36.52 -40.50
CA ILE A 856 43.65 37.82 -40.30
C ILE A 856 43.19 38.32 -41.66
N TYR A 857 41.92 38.72 -41.77
CA TYR A 857 41.45 39.51 -42.90
C TYR A 857 42.28 40.80 -42.97
N ALA A 858 43.15 40.89 -43.96
CA ALA A 858 43.89 42.11 -44.22
C ALA A 858 42.99 43.05 -45.02
N ASP A 859 42.07 43.76 -44.35
CA ASP A 859 41.53 44.98 -44.95
C ASP A 859 42.70 45.96 -45.09
N THR A 860 43.30 45.96 -46.28
CA THR A 860 44.07 47.09 -46.74
C THR A 860 43.43 47.60 -48.03
N LEU A 861 42.29 48.26 -47.91
CA LEU A 861 42.16 49.71 -48.17
C LEU A 861 40.73 50.07 -48.62
N LEU A 862 39.99 50.72 -47.72
CA LEU A 862 39.23 51.92 -48.10
C LEU A 862 40.20 53.09 -48.37
N VAL A 863 40.58 53.28 -49.64
CA VAL A 863 40.65 54.59 -50.32
C VAL A 863 40.21 54.46 -51.77
#